data_AF-A0A0F8N959-F1
#
_entry.id   AF-A0A0F8N959-F1
#
_cell.length_a   1.000
_cell.length_b   1.000
_cell.length_c   1.000
_cell.angle_alpha   90.00
_cell.angle_beta   90.00
_cell.angle_gamma   90.00
#
_symmetry.space_group_name_H-M   'P 1'
#
loop_
_entity.id
_entity.type
_entity.pdbx_description
1 polymer ?
#
loop_
_entity_poly.entity_id
_entity_poly.type
_entity_poly.pdbx_seq_one_letter_code
_entity_poly.pdbx_strand_id
1 'polypeptide(L)'
;MAAAEISVQPGDSIQTAVNNATSGDEIIVKPGTYTENIVINTDNLVVRSESGNPDDTIIKARSSSAHVFAVKADNVRISGLTITGTKTSYSGIQFSGCNNGIIENNKLSNDGYGIYLLSSKGSTVSNNVVTNNGDYGIVLATSTDSTISGNTASNNNGRGIHLGTSDGNTLSGNTIVSNGVSGLYVCPRSDNNLVFNNYFVNNVNEDIKNGIGNAYSTAKTAGTNIVGGPYIGGNFWGKPDGSGFSETATDADGDGIADVAYSFENSIYADSLPLVSGTEKPIEEPTPVLPVANFESSVISGPAPLSVQFADLSENAEGREWDFNSDGAIDSIDQSAVYEYTTPGTYTAKLTVTNENGMDSKTATITVTETEEASSGDSGTGDSGTGDSGTGENEVVDNGPVDGETIDDGSGNNDTDESESSGGGHSHRSAGGGGGGSPEPAKNVEVKEISQVFITNGKEVKFDLKNNATCIVYVEFDAKKTAGKTTTIVEELKNKSILVSELPSGDVYKSFNVWVGNSGYATSKNIENSIICFKVEKAWMQENKTDSSFIALNRFNDGKWEQLPVSILKEDDEFTYFTAETTGFSSFAITGKGNNASENVTESGSEPETRSVNLQDAESTGLTAEQMSEQGNSTGTKGSEMISKITSLLREWIKSLQSLTKG
;
A
#
# COMPACT_ATOMS: atom_id res chain seq x y z
N MET A 1 -41.46 -5.71 12.03
CA MET A 1 -41.15 -6.45 13.29
C MET A 1 -39.73 -6.07 13.69
N ALA A 2 -39.04 -6.79 14.58
CA ALA A 2 -37.58 -6.72 14.57
C ALA A 2 -37.07 -7.42 13.30
N ALA A 3 -35.95 -6.96 12.75
CA ALA A 3 -35.28 -7.64 11.64
C ALA A 3 -34.83 -9.05 12.08
N ALA A 4 -35.01 -10.04 11.21
CA ALA A 4 -34.63 -11.42 11.42
C ALA A 4 -33.48 -11.85 10.51
N GLU A 5 -32.54 -12.61 11.08
CA GLU A 5 -31.53 -13.35 10.32
C GLU A 5 -32.10 -14.71 9.89
N ILE A 6 -32.07 -14.99 8.59
CA ILE A 6 -32.64 -16.18 7.96
C ILE A 6 -31.51 -16.96 7.27
N SER A 7 -30.94 -17.94 7.98
CA SER A 7 -29.89 -18.81 7.45
C SER A 7 -30.44 -19.81 6.42
N VAL A 8 -29.81 -19.91 5.26
CA VAL A 8 -30.14 -20.85 4.18
C VAL A 8 -28.95 -21.76 3.92
N GLN A 9 -29.14 -23.07 3.94
CA GLN A 9 -28.07 -24.06 3.86
C GLN A 9 -28.18 -24.93 2.60
N PRO A 10 -27.12 -25.61 2.13
CA PRO A 10 -27.17 -26.34 0.86
C PRO A 10 -28.22 -27.45 0.85
N GLY A 11 -29.27 -27.25 0.05
CA GLY A 11 -30.46 -28.12 -0.01
C GLY A 11 -31.76 -27.39 0.33
N ASP A 12 -31.68 -26.31 1.13
CA ASP A 12 -32.75 -25.34 1.30
C ASP A 12 -32.92 -24.47 0.04
N SER A 13 -34.02 -23.72 -0.05
CA SER A 13 -34.28 -22.78 -1.15
C SER A 13 -34.16 -21.34 -0.68
N ILE A 14 -33.30 -20.57 -1.35
CA ILE A 14 -33.15 -19.13 -1.15
C ILE A 14 -34.44 -18.42 -1.54
N GLN A 15 -35.14 -18.85 -2.60
CA GLN A 15 -36.44 -18.27 -2.95
C GLN A 15 -37.49 -18.49 -1.85
N THR A 16 -37.48 -19.63 -1.15
CA THR A 16 -38.38 -19.86 0.00
C THR A 16 -38.04 -18.92 1.16
N ALA A 17 -36.76 -18.66 1.44
CA ALA A 17 -36.36 -17.65 2.42
C ALA A 17 -36.84 -16.25 2.01
N VAL A 18 -36.59 -15.83 0.76
CA VAL A 18 -37.06 -14.54 0.20
C VAL A 18 -38.58 -14.38 0.27
N ASN A 19 -39.34 -15.45 0.02
CA ASN A 19 -40.81 -15.42 0.07
C ASN A 19 -41.37 -15.30 1.50
N ASN A 20 -40.60 -15.75 2.50
CA ASN A 20 -40.99 -15.69 3.91
C ASN A 20 -40.44 -14.44 4.62
N ALA A 21 -39.43 -13.79 4.04
CA ALA A 21 -38.79 -12.60 4.59
C ALA A 21 -39.68 -11.35 4.51
N THR A 22 -39.55 -10.51 5.53
CA THR A 22 -40.19 -9.20 5.64
C THR A 22 -39.18 -8.08 5.46
N SER A 23 -39.66 -6.84 5.36
CA SER A 23 -38.79 -5.70 5.07
C SER A 23 -37.84 -5.41 6.24
N GLY A 24 -36.53 -5.40 5.95
CA GLY A 24 -35.45 -5.26 6.92
C GLY A 24 -34.78 -6.57 7.33
N ASP A 25 -35.27 -7.73 6.90
CA ASP A 25 -34.67 -9.03 7.22
C ASP A 25 -33.39 -9.30 6.40
N GLU A 26 -32.51 -10.16 6.92
CA GLU A 26 -31.27 -10.58 6.27
C GLU A 26 -31.26 -12.08 5.98
N ILE A 27 -30.96 -12.45 4.73
CA ILE A 27 -30.83 -13.84 4.28
C ILE A 27 -29.34 -14.19 4.20
N ILE A 28 -28.90 -15.11 5.06
CA ILE A 28 -27.52 -15.54 5.21
C ILE A 28 -27.34 -16.89 4.51
N VAL A 29 -26.76 -16.87 3.31
CA VAL A 29 -26.58 -18.05 2.47
C VAL A 29 -25.24 -18.72 2.79
N LYS A 30 -25.27 -19.96 3.25
CA LYS A 30 -24.06 -20.70 3.65
C LYS A 30 -23.23 -21.18 2.44
N PRO A 31 -21.91 -21.43 2.62
CA PRO A 31 -21.07 -22.03 1.59
C PRO A 31 -21.68 -23.26 0.93
N GLY A 32 -21.57 -23.34 -0.40
CA GLY A 32 -22.17 -24.39 -1.22
C GLY A 32 -22.73 -23.88 -2.55
N THR A 33 -23.33 -24.80 -3.32
CA THR A 33 -23.91 -24.50 -4.63
C THR A 33 -25.43 -24.62 -4.61
N TYR A 34 -26.10 -23.53 -4.97
CA TYR A 34 -27.56 -23.41 -5.08
C TYR A 34 -27.94 -23.32 -6.56
N THR A 35 -29.07 -23.91 -6.96
CA THR A 35 -29.54 -23.89 -8.35
C THR A 35 -30.96 -23.36 -8.41
N GLU A 36 -31.08 -22.05 -8.59
CA GLU A 36 -32.32 -21.26 -8.46
C GLU A 36 -32.35 -20.10 -9.48
N ASN A 37 -33.52 -19.46 -9.59
CA ASN A 37 -33.65 -18.10 -10.11
C ASN A 37 -34.51 -17.39 -9.07
N ILE A 38 -34.02 -16.27 -8.53
CA ILE A 38 -34.52 -15.65 -7.31
C ILE A 38 -35.17 -14.32 -7.69
N VAL A 39 -36.43 -14.12 -7.29
CA VAL A 39 -37.18 -12.87 -7.48
C VAL A 39 -37.36 -12.21 -6.12
N ILE A 40 -36.86 -10.99 -5.97
CA ILE A 40 -36.97 -10.19 -4.76
C ILE A 40 -37.99 -9.07 -5.00
N ASN A 41 -39.09 -9.09 -4.25
CA ASN A 41 -40.15 -8.07 -4.27
C ASN A 41 -40.39 -7.47 -2.86
N THR A 42 -39.41 -7.63 -1.96
CA THR A 42 -39.45 -7.16 -0.56
C THR A 42 -38.39 -6.09 -0.38
N ASP A 43 -38.79 -4.88 -0.03
CA ASP A 43 -37.87 -3.75 0.18
C ASP A 43 -36.97 -3.95 1.39
N ASN A 44 -35.82 -3.28 1.42
CA ASN A 44 -34.85 -3.32 2.52
C ASN A 44 -34.36 -4.74 2.87
N LEU A 45 -34.38 -5.67 1.92
CA LEU A 45 -33.92 -7.06 2.11
C LEU A 45 -32.40 -7.15 1.85
N VAL A 46 -31.66 -7.79 2.75
CA VAL A 46 -30.26 -8.16 2.53
C VAL A 46 -30.18 -9.63 2.13
N VAL A 47 -29.39 -9.95 1.10
CA VAL A 47 -29.02 -11.32 0.72
C VAL A 47 -27.50 -11.39 0.60
N ARG A 48 -26.85 -12.17 1.48
CA ARG A 48 -25.39 -12.28 1.48
C ARG A 48 -24.90 -13.70 1.74
N SER A 49 -23.62 -13.97 1.45
CA SER A 49 -22.98 -15.18 1.97
C SER A 49 -22.70 -15.10 3.47
N GLU A 50 -22.58 -16.27 4.09
CA GLU A 50 -22.14 -16.42 5.49
C GLU A 50 -20.65 -16.06 5.66
N SER A 51 -19.78 -16.43 4.70
CA SER A 51 -18.33 -16.20 4.78
C SER A 51 -17.86 -14.85 4.26
N GLY A 52 -18.67 -14.14 3.47
CA GLY A 52 -18.27 -12.90 2.78
C GLY A 52 -17.31 -13.08 1.60
N ASN A 53 -16.83 -14.31 1.35
CA ASN A 53 -15.97 -14.65 0.22
C ASN A 53 -16.82 -15.18 -0.96
N PRO A 54 -16.81 -14.51 -2.14
CA PRO A 54 -17.64 -14.91 -3.28
C PRO A 54 -17.45 -16.34 -3.76
N ASP A 55 -16.23 -16.89 -3.67
CA ASP A 55 -15.93 -18.22 -4.20
C ASP A 55 -16.53 -19.38 -3.37
N ASP A 56 -17.00 -19.13 -2.15
CA ASP A 56 -17.58 -20.16 -1.27
C ASP A 56 -19.06 -20.44 -1.56
N THR A 57 -19.81 -19.43 -2.02
CA THR A 57 -21.27 -19.48 -2.17
C THR A 57 -21.67 -19.20 -3.61
N ILE A 58 -22.08 -20.26 -4.33
CA ILE A 58 -22.33 -20.24 -5.76
C ILE A 58 -23.83 -20.34 -6.04
N ILE A 59 -24.42 -19.29 -6.62
CA ILE A 59 -25.81 -19.26 -7.07
C ILE A 59 -25.85 -19.45 -8.59
N LYS A 60 -26.31 -20.61 -9.04
CA LYS A 60 -26.42 -20.95 -10.46
C LYS A 60 -27.86 -20.84 -10.96
N ALA A 61 -28.04 -20.27 -12.14
CA ALA A 61 -29.31 -20.23 -12.85
C ALA A 61 -29.95 -21.62 -12.97
N ARG A 62 -31.15 -21.82 -12.42
CA ARG A 62 -31.96 -23.03 -12.65
C ARG A 62 -32.51 -23.09 -14.08
N SER A 63 -32.93 -21.93 -14.59
CA SER A 63 -33.24 -21.65 -15.98
C SER A 63 -32.28 -20.58 -16.46
N SER A 64 -31.50 -20.88 -17.51
CA SER A 64 -30.66 -19.90 -18.20
C SER A 64 -31.47 -18.86 -18.99
N SER A 65 -32.80 -19.01 -19.05
CA SER A 65 -33.75 -18.10 -19.70
C SER A 65 -34.53 -17.24 -18.69
N ALA A 66 -33.90 -16.93 -17.56
CA ALA A 66 -34.33 -16.01 -16.53
C ALA A 66 -33.08 -15.44 -15.84
N HIS A 67 -33.17 -14.28 -15.19
CA HIS A 67 -32.07 -13.72 -14.39
C HIS A 67 -31.77 -14.62 -13.17
N VAL A 68 -30.54 -14.67 -12.65
CA VAL A 68 -30.29 -15.41 -11.40
C VAL A 68 -30.89 -14.67 -10.21
N PHE A 69 -30.75 -13.34 -10.18
CA PHE A 69 -31.52 -12.44 -9.32
C PHE A 69 -32.30 -11.44 -10.17
N ALA A 70 -33.62 -11.37 -9.96
CA ALA A 70 -34.52 -10.37 -10.52
C ALA A 70 -35.12 -9.55 -9.38
N VAL A 71 -34.49 -8.42 -9.08
CA VAL A 71 -34.87 -7.49 -8.00
C VAL A 71 -35.85 -6.44 -8.54
N LYS A 72 -36.92 -6.21 -7.78
CA LYS A 72 -38.03 -5.30 -8.09
C LYS A 72 -38.49 -4.52 -6.84
N ALA A 73 -37.53 -4.23 -5.96
CA ALA A 73 -37.76 -3.69 -4.63
C ALA A 73 -36.58 -2.78 -4.23
N ASP A 74 -36.86 -1.82 -3.36
CA ASP A 74 -35.96 -0.73 -3.00
C ASP A 74 -35.02 -1.09 -1.85
N ASN A 75 -33.86 -0.44 -1.79
CA ASN A 75 -32.84 -0.59 -0.76
C ASN A 75 -32.35 -2.05 -0.56
N VAL A 76 -32.53 -2.92 -1.57
CA VAL A 76 -32.10 -4.32 -1.54
C VAL A 76 -30.58 -4.43 -1.69
N ARG A 77 -29.94 -5.27 -0.88
CA ARG A 77 -28.49 -5.50 -0.87
C ARG A 77 -28.16 -6.94 -1.28
N ILE A 78 -27.26 -7.13 -2.25
CA ILE A 78 -26.72 -8.43 -2.66
C ILE A 78 -25.19 -8.42 -2.54
N SER A 79 -24.61 -9.30 -1.72
CA SER A 79 -23.15 -9.29 -1.50
C SER A 79 -22.49 -10.62 -1.15
N GLY A 80 -21.26 -10.83 -1.60
CA GLY A 80 -20.43 -11.98 -1.23
C GLY A 80 -20.74 -13.27 -1.99
N LEU A 81 -21.34 -13.21 -3.18
CA LEU A 81 -21.82 -14.37 -3.94
C LEU A 81 -21.09 -14.55 -5.28
N THR A 82 -20.83 -15.80 -5.67
CA THR A 82 -20.61 -16.16 -7.09
C THR A 82 -21.95 -16.40 -7.77
N ILE A 83 -22.15 -15.80 -8.94
CA ILE A 83 -23.42 -15.84 -9.69
C ILE A 83 -23.13 -16.21 -11.14
N THR A 84 -23.91 -17.13 -11.72
CA THR A 84 -23.59 -17.70 -13.03
C THR A 84 -24.74 -18.44 -13.73
N GLY A 85 -24.68 -18.52 -15.07
CA GLY A 85 -25.34 -19.56 -15.86
C GLY A 85 -26.53 -19.11 -16.73
N THR A 86 -26.76 -17.81 -16.86
CA THR A 86 -27.77 -17.26 -17.78
C THR A 86 -27.26 -17.17 -19.22
N LYS A 87 -28.18 -17.11 -20.18
CA LYS A 87 -27.86 -16.90 -21.60
C LYS A 87 -27.98 -15.41 -21.98
N THR A 88 -27.54 -15.07 -23.18
CA THR A 88 -27.83 -13.82 -23.92
C THR A 88 -29.18 -13.20 -23.56
N SER A 89 -29.19 -11.88 -23.34
CA SER A 89 -30.34 -11.07 -22.89
C SER A 89 -30.86 -11.29 -21.46
N TYR A 90 -30.35 -12.28 -20.71
CA TYR A 90 -30.60 -12.43 -19.27
C TYR A 90 -29.33 -12.10 -18.47
N SER A 91 -29.43 -11.96 -17.15
CA SER A 91 -28.30 -11.51 -16.34
C SER A 91 -28.11 -12.23 -15.01
N GLY A 92 -26.89 -12.19 -14.49
CA GLY A 92 -26.59 -12.66 -13.14
C GLY A 92 -27.42 -11.91 -12.11
N ILE A 93 -27.31 -10.58 -12.08
CA ILE A 93 -28.21 -9.70 -11.32
C ILE A 93 -28.94 -8.74 -12.26
N GLN A 94 -30.23 -8.56 -12.04
CA GLN A 94 -31.01 -7.41 -12.53
C GLN A 94 -31.66 -6.69 -11.35
N PHE A 95 -31.54 -5.36 -11.33
CA PHE A 95 -32.45 -4.46 -10.59
C PHE A 95 -33.32 -3.76 -11.62
N SER A 96 -34.64 -3.76 -11.41
CA SER A 96 -35.63 -3.31 -12.39
C SER A 96 -36.66 -2.40 -11.75
N GLY A 97 -36.48 -1.08 -11.92
CA GLY A 97 -37.33 -0.05 -11.31
C GLY A 97 -37.01 0.25 -9.84
N CYS A 98 -35.78 -0.03 -9.39
CA CYS A 98 -35.42 -0.02 -7.96
C CYS A 98 -34.62 1.22 -7.57
N ASN A 99 -34.80 1.69 -6.33
CA ASN A 99 -34.07 2.79 -5.73
C ASN A 99 -33.03 2.29 -4.70
N ASN A 100 -31.88 2.96 -4.65
CA ASN A 100 -30.80 2.80 -3.65
C ASN A 100 -30.32 1.34 -3.47
N GLY A 101 -30.34 0.53 -4.52
CA GLY A 101 -29.90 -0.86 -4.47
C GLY A 101 -28.39 -0.98 -4.24
N ILE A 102 -27.94 -1.99 -3.52
CA ILE A 102 -26.51 -2.26 -3.31
C ILE A 102 -26.14 -3.63 -3.90
N ILE A 103 -25.18 -3.64 -4.82
CA ILE A 103 -24.59 -4.85 -5.37
C ILE A 103 -23.09 -4.77 -5.12
N GLU A 104 -22.56 -5.51 -4.15
CA GLU A 104 -21.13 -5.40 -3.82
C GLU A 104 -20.40 -6.70 -3.52
N ASN A 105 -19.11 -6.76 -3.85
CA ASN A 105 -18.27 -7.94 -3.60
C ASN A 105 -18.93 -9.24 -4.11
N ASN A 106 -19.37 -9.27 -5.38
CA ASN A 106 -19.90 -10.46 -6.03
C ASN A 106 -19.05 -10.83 -7.25
N LYS A 107 -19.12 -12.10 -7.67
CA LYS A 107 -18.38 -12.66 -8.81
C LYS A 107 -19.35 -13.17 -9.87
N LEU A 108 -19.59 -12.40 -10.93
CA LEU A 108 -20.62 -12.66 -11.93
C LEU A 108 -19.97 -13.10 -13.25
N SER A 109 -20.32 -14.29 -13.73
CA SER A 109 -19.66 -14.86 -14.92
C SER A 109 -20.48 -15.92 -15.66
N ASN A 110 -20.25 -16.06 -16.97
CA ASN A 110 -21.01 -16.95 -17.84
C ASN A 110 -22.53 -16.64 -17.79
N ASP A 111 -22.86 -15.36 -17.73
CA ASP A 111 -24.20 -14.80 -17.88
C ASP A 111 -24.34 -14.05 -19.21
N GLY A 112 -25.56 -13.65 -19.60
CA GLY A 112 -25.74 -12.76 -20.77
C GLY A 112 -25.18 -11.37 -20.48
N TYR A 113 -25.76 -10.68 -19.51
CA TYR A 113 -25.16 -9.53 -18.84
C TYR A 113 -24.71 -9.93 -17.43
N GLY A 114 -23.60 -9.40 -16.93
CA GLY A 114 -23.22 -9.62 -15.53
C GLY A 114 -24.20 -8.94 -14.58
N ILE A 115 -24.16 -7.60 -14.55
CA ILE A 115 -25.04 -6.74 -13.74
C ILE A 115 -25.88 -5.87 -14.67
N TYR A 116 -27.19 -5.80 -14.43
CA TYR A 116 -28.10 -4.94 -15.18
C TYR A 116 -28.96 -4.06 -14.25
N LEU A 117 -28.70 -2.76 -14.23
CA LEU A 117 -29.59 -1.75 -13.68
C LEU A 117 -30.53 -1.26 -14.80
N LEU A 118 -31.83 -1.48 -14.64
CA LEU A 118 -32.88 -1.06 -15.56
C LEU A 118 -33.84 -0.11 -14.83
N SER A 119 -34.03 1.10 -15.37
CA SER A 119 -34.93 2.13 -14.82
C SER A 119 -34.73 2.39 -13.32
N SER A 120 -33.50 2.25 -12.83
CA SER A 120 -33.16 2.26 -11.39
C SER A 120 -32.44 3.54 -10.99
N LYS A 121 -32.48 3.93 -9.72
CA LYS A 121 -31.91 5.20 -9.23
C LYS A 121 -31.07 5.05 -7.96
N GLY A 122 -29.98 5.80 -7.84
CA GLY A 122 -29.21 5.91 -6.60
C GLY A 122 -28.46 4.63 -6.19
N SER A 123 -28.38 3.63 -7.07
CA SER A 123 -27.82 2.32 -6.73
C SER A 123 -26.29 2.37 -6.64
N THR A 124 -25.72 1.62 -5.70
CA THR A 124 -24.27 1.41 -5.57
C THR A 124 -23.90 0.03 -6.09
N VAL A 125 -23.02 -0.01 -7.09
CA VAL A 125 -22.43 -1.25 -7.63
C VAL A 125 -20.93 -1.18 -7.35
N SER A 126 -20.42 -1.96 -6.39
CA SER A 126 -19.03 -1.81 -5.96
C SER A 126 -18.22 -3.10 -5.74
N ASN A 127 -16.93 -3.06 -6.03
CA ASN A 127 -15.99 -4.17 -5.78
C ASN A 127 -16.40 -5.53 -6.41
N ASN A 128 -17.25 -5.55 -7.46
CA ASN A 128 -17.68 -6.78 -8.12
C ASN A 128 -16.70 -7.22 -9.20
N VAL A 129 -16.52 -8.53 -9.37
CA VAL A 129 -15.73 -9.15 -10.43
C VAL A 129 -16.68 -9.68 -11.51
N VAL A 130 -16.80 -8.95 -12.61
CA VAL A 130 -17.83 -9.13 -13.64
C VAL A 130 -17.17 -9.55 -14.95
N THR A 131 -17.09 -10.87 -15.20
CA THR A 131 -16.16 -11.40 -16.21
C THR A 131 -16.73 -12.53 -17.05
N ASN A 132 -16.25 -12.67 -18.30
CA ASN A 132 -16.62 -13.77 -19.19
C ASN A 132 -18.14 -13.87 -19.45
N ASN A 133 -18.81 -12.72 -19.59
CA ASN A 133 -20.24 -12.66 -19.93
C ASN A 133 -20.46 -12.52 -21.44
N GLY A 134 -21.54 -13.11 -21.94
CA GLY A 134 -21.80 -13.32 -23.37
C GLY A 134 -22.16 -12.06 -24.15
N ASP A 135 -22.73 -11.05 -23.48
CA ASP A 135 -23.01 -9.73 -24.04
C ASP A 135 -22.19 -8.66 -23.31
N TYR A 136 -22.57 -8.23 -22.10
CA TYR A 136 -21.99 -7.05 -21.42
C TYR A 136 -21.62 -7.33 -19.95
N GLY A 137 -20.64 -6.60 -19.42
CA GLY A 137 -20.28 -6.64 -17.99
C GLY A 137 -21.33 -5.97 -17.11
N ILE A 138 -21.26 -4.65 -16.99
CA ILE A 138 -22.19 -3.82 -16.21
C ILE A 138 -23.02 -2.95 -17.16
N VAL A 139 -24.34 -2.99 -17.02
CA VAL A 139 -25.30 -2.29 -17.88
C VAL A 139 -26.17 -1.37 -17.04
N LEU A 140 -26.23 -0.09 -17.41
CA LEU A 140 -27.23 0.86 -16.96
C LEU A 140 -28.13 1.18 -18.16
N ALA A 141 -29.45 1.01 -18.02
CA ALA A 141 -30.43 1.48 -19.00
C ALA A 141 -31.50 2.31 -18.28
N THR A 142 -31.81 3.51 -18.79
CA THR A 142 -32.79 4.44 -18.19
C THR A 142 -32.53 4.72 -16.70
N SER A 143 -31.28 4.58 -16.23
CA SER A 143 -30.93 4.56 -14.81
C SER A 143 -30.16 5.83 -14.40
N THR A 144 -30.33 6.26 -13.15
CA THR A 144 -29.89 7.60 -12.71
C THR A 144 -29.15 7.61 -11.38
N ASP A 145 -28.34 8.65 -11.17
CA ASP A 145 -27.67 9.00 -9.91
C ASP A 145 -26.91 7.84 -9.23
N SER A 146 -26.50 6.82 -9.99
CA SER A 146 -25.95 5.57 -9.47
C SER A 146 -24.42 5.62 -9.43
N THR A 147 -23.83 4.99 -8.40
CA THR A 147 -22.38 4.94 -8.20
C THR A 147 -21.84 3.56 -8.58
N ILE A 148 -20.94 3.51 -9.55
CA ILE A 148 -20.29 2.30 -10.05
C ILE A 148 -18.80 2.40 -9.70
N SER A 149 -18.32 1.68 -8.67
CA SER A 149 -16.96 1.90 -8.17
C SER A 149 -16.14 0.67 -7.73
N GLY A 150 -14.85 0.66 -8.03
CA GLY A 150 -13.95 -0.45 -7.64
C GLY A 150 -14.22 -1.79 -8.33
N ASN A 151 -15.11 -1.86 -9.33
CA ASN A 151 -15.46 -3.11 -10.01
C ASN A 151 -14.39 -3.51 -11.04
N THR A 152 -14.21 -4.82 -11.24
CA THR A 152 -13.40 -5.36 -12.34
C THR A 152 -14.34 -5.91 -13.42
N ALA A 153 -14.40 -5.26 -14.58
CA ALA A 153 -15.19 -5.68 -15.73
C ALA A 153 -14.26 -6.17 -16.86
N SER A 154 -14.09 -7.49 -17.03
CA SER A 154 -13.11 -8.01 -17.98
C SER A 154 -13.50 -9.26 -18.76
N ASN A 155 -12.95 -9.41 -19.97
CA ASN A 155 -13.20 -10.55 -20.86
C ASN A 155 -14.70 -10.75 -21.19
N ASN A 156 -15.52 -9.69 -21.10
CA ASN A 156 -16.91 -9.73 -21.55
C ASN A 156 -16.92 -9.58 -23.08
N ASN A 157 -17.68 -10.42 -23.77
CA ASN A 157 -17.61 -10.57 -25.23
C ASN A 157 -18.02 -9.29 -25.99
N GLY A 158 -18.87 -8.45 -25.40
CA GLY A 158 -19.16 -7.10 -25.84
C GLY A 158 -18.46 -6.03 -25.00
N ARG A 159 -19.22 -5.32 -24.18
CA ARG A 159 -18.80 -4.08 -23.50
C ARG A 159 -18.51 -4.33 -22.02
N GLY A 160 -17.50 -3.65 -21.48
CA GLY A 160 -17.21 -3.67 -20.05
C GLY A 160 -18.29 -2.97 -19.22
N ILE A 161 -18.55 -1.69 -19.52
CA ILE A 161 -19.61 -0.87 -18.93
C ILE A 161 -20.41 -0.18 -20.05
N HIS A 162 -21.75 -0.20 -19.94
CA HIS A 162 -22.67 0.40 -20.91
C HIS A 162 -23.65 1.37 -20.24
N LEU A 163 -23.61 2.65 -20.62
CA LEU A 163 -24.56 3.69 -20.19
C LEU A 163 -25.57 3.98 -21.30
N GLY A 164 -26.75 3.35 -21.21
CA GLY A 164 -27.83 3.41 -22.20
C GLY A 164 -28.96 4.37 -21.80
N THR A 165 -28.91 5.62 -22.25
CA THR A 165 -29.90 6.67 -21.87
C THR A 165 -29.97 6.80 -20.35
N SER A 166 -28.84 7.04 -19.70
CA SER A 166 -28.67 6.95 -18.24
C SER A 166 -27.86 8.14 -17.75
N ASP A 167 -28.34 8.82 -16.72
CA ASP A 167 -27.94 10.21 -16.42
C ASP A 167 -27.44 10.38 -14.97
N GLY A 168 -26.50 11.32 -14.74
CA GLY A 168 -26.02 11.64 -13.39
C GLY A 168 -25.20 10.56 -12.69
N ASN A 169 -24.80 9.49 -13.38
CA ASN A 169 -24.11 8.35 -12.78
C ASN A 169 -22.60 8.63 -12.59
N THR A 170 -22.03 8.14 -11.50
CA THR A 170 -20.60 8.30 -11.19
C THR A 170 -19.86 6.97 -11.34
N LEU A 171 -18.86 6.93 -12.21
CA LEU A 171 -18.01 5.76 -12.47
C LEU A 171 -16.58 6.07 -11.98
N SER A 172 -16.11 5.40 -10.93
CA SER A 172 -14.75 5.64 -10.43
C SER A 172 -14.03 4.46 -9.76
N GLY A 173 -12.72 4.37 -9.93
CA GLY A 173 -11.91 3.30 -9.34
C GLY A 173 -12.06 1.93 -10.01
N ASN A 174 -12.79 1.82 -11.12
CA ASN A 174 -13.05 0.53 -11.78
C ASN A 174 -11.85 0.09 -12.67
N THR A 175 -11.69 -1.21 -12.85
CA THR A 175 -10.74 -1.84 -13.78
C THR A 175 -11.51 -2.48 -14.94
N ILE A 176 -11.39 -1.92 -16.15
CA ILE A 176 -12.13 -2.36 -17.34
C ILE A 176 -11.14 -2.82 -18.41
N VAL A 177 -10.96 -4.13 -18.58
CA VAL A 177 -9.88 -4.68 -19.43
C VAL A 177 -10.32 -5.84 -20.34
N SER A 178 -9.75 -5.92 -21.53
CA SER A 178 -9.97 -7.03 -22.48
C SER A 178 -11.44 -7.31 -22.85
N ASN A 179 -12.30 -6.30 -22.92
CA ASN A 179 -13.69 -6.45 -23.38
C ASN A 179 -13.77 -6.36 -24.92
N GLY A 180 -14.62 -7.17 -25.55
CA GLY A 180 -14.55 -7.47 -27.00
C GLY A 180 -15.09 -6.41 -27.97
N VAL A 181 -15.86 -5.42 -27.50
CA VAL A 181 -16.42 -4.31 -28.30
C VAL A 181 -15.92 -2.96 -27.82
N SER A 182 -16.04 -2.65 -26.53
CA SER A 182 -15.39 -1.50 -25.92
C SER A 182 -15.27 -1.64 -24.40
N GLY A 183 -14.37 -0.89 -23.76
CA GLY A 183 -14.35 -0.76 -22.30
C GLY A 183 -15.62 -0.07 -21.78
N LEU A 184 -15.81 1.20 -22.15
CA LEU A 184 -16.97 2.03 -21.87
C LEU A 184 -17.80 2.27 -23.14
N TYR A 185 -19.11 2.45 -22.97
CA TYR A 185 -20.01 3.00 -23.98
C TYR A 185 -20.96 4.02 -23.37
N VAL A 186 -21.16 5.15 -24.04
CA VAL A 186 -22.10 6.19 -23.60
C VAL A 186 -23.03 6.56 -24.76
N CYS A 187 -24.33 6.26 -24.59
CA CYS A 187 -25.36 6.52 -25.59
C CYS A 187 -25.60 8.04 -25.80
N PRO A 188 -26.09 8.51 -26.96
CA PRO A 188 -26.25 9.95 -27.25
C PRO A 188 -27.30 10.73 -26.42
N ARG A 189 -27.89 10.09 -25.40
CA ARG A 189 -28.94 10.63 -24.53
C ARG A 189 -28.66 10.24 -23.07
N SER A 190 -27.39 10.15 -22.73
CA SER A 190 -26.87 9.79 -21.41
C SER A 190 -26.09 11.01 -20.93
N ASP A 191 -26.64 11.75 -19.96
CA ASP A 191 -26.25 13.12 -19.65
C ASP A 191 -25.74 13.28 -18.21
N ASN A 192 -24.83 14.24 -17.97
CA ASN A 192 -24.29 14.60 -16.65
C ASN A 192 -23.58 13.44 -15.91
N ASN A 193 -23.09 12.42 -16.61
CA ASN A 193 -22.33 11.32 -15.99
C ASN A 193 -20.88 11.76 -15.74
N LEU A 194 -20.31 11.31 -14.62
CA LEU A 194 -18.94 11.63 -14.18
C LEU A 194 -18.08 10.36 -14.17
N VAL A 195 -17.04 10.32 -15.00
CA VAL A 195 -16.17 9.16 -15.21
C VAL A 195 -14.72 9.56 -14.90
N PHE A 196 -14.18 9.12 -13.76
CA PHE A 196 -12.82 9.50 -13.34
C PHE A 196 -12.15 8.38 -12.53
N ASN A 197 -10.82 8.35 -12.51
CA ASN A 197 -10.01 7.40 -11.76
C ASN A 197 -10.28 5.92 -12.12
N ASN A 198 -10.63 5.63 -13.38
CA ASN A 198 -10.81 4.26 -13.87
C ASN A 198 -9.60 3.80 -14.72
N TYR A 199 -9.40 2.50 -14.83
CA TYR A 199 -8.34 1.88 -15.61
C TYR A 199 -8.93 1.16 -16.83
N PHE A 200 -8.78 1.75 -18.02
CA PHE A 200 -9.24 1.19 -19.29
C PHE A 200 -8.06 0.64 -20.10
N VAL A 201 -8.04 -0.69 -20.34
CA VAL A 201 -7.08 -1.36 -21.23
C VAL A 201 -7.79 -2.39 -22.10
N ASN A 202 -8.26 -1.95 -23.25
CA ASN A 202 -9.05 -2.72 -24.23
C ASN A 202 -8.57 -2.36 -25.64
N ASN A 203 -8.95 -3.15 -26.66
CA ASN A 203 -8.64 -2.81 -28.06
C ASN A 203 -9.36 -1.52 -28.52
N VAL A 204 -10.51 -1.22 -27.91
CA VAL A 204 -11.23 0.05 -27.97
C VAL A 204 -11.62 0.37 -26.53
N ASN A 205 -11.09 1.45 -25.95
CA ASN A 205 -11.41 1.77 -24.56
C ASN A 205 -12.81 2.38 -24.43
N GLU A 206 -13.21 3.22 -25.37
CA GLU A 206 -14.43 4.00 -25.28
C GLU A 206 -15.17 4.11 -26.61
N ASP A 207 -16.50 4.20 -26.52
CA ASP A 207 -17.39 4.58 -27.61
C ASP A 207 -18.40 5.58 -27.03
N ILE A 208 -17.96 6.84 -26.95
CA ILE A 208 -18.67 7.95 -26.31
C ILE A 208 -19.42 8.76 -27.36
N LYS A 209 -20.73 8.94 -27.17
CA LYS A 209 -21.57 9.81 -28.00
C LYS A 209 -21.95 11.09 -27.25
N ASN A 210 -22.30 12.12 -28.02
CA ASN A 210 -22.51 13.47 -27.52
C ASN A 210 -23.88 13.63 -26.83
N GLY A 211 -23.97 13.18 -25.58
CA GLY A 211 -24.95 13.70 -24.61
C GLY A 211 -24.57 15.11 -24.12
N ILE A 212 -25.18 15.56 -23.03
CA ILE A 212 -24.99 16.88 -22.41
C ILE A 212 -24.33 16.73 -21.03
N GLY A 213 -23.44 17.65 -20.65
CA GLY A 213 -22.91 17.78 -19.28
C GLY A 213 -22.01 16.64 -18.75
N ASN A 214 -21.70 15.60 -19.54
CA ASN A 214 -20.81 14.53 -19.11
C ASN A 214 -19.38 15.04 -18.84
N ALA A 215 -18.67 14.42 -17.89
CA ALA A 215 -17.30 14.76 -17.53
C ALA A 215 -16.44 13.48 -17.43
N TYR A 216 -15.26 13.52 -18.03
CA TYR A 216 -14.32 12.38 -18.05
C TYR A 216 -13.07 12.64 -17.18
N SER A 217 -13.17 13.62 -16.28
CA SER A 217 -12.17 13.94 -15.26
C SER A 217 -12.85 14.67 -14.09
N THR A 218 -12.28 14.57 -12.89
CA THR A 218 -12.63 15.44 -11.75
C THR A 218 -11.51 16.47 -11.49
N ALA A 219 -11.69 17.39 -10.54
CA ALA A 219 -10.65 18.34 -10.18
C ALA A 219 -9.38 17.65 -9.62
N LYS A 220 -8.19 18.05 -10.09
CA LYS A 220 -6.88 17.54 -9.62
C LYS A 220 -6.81 17.60 -8.09
N THR A 221 -6.87 16.44 -7.45
CA THR A 221 -7.00 16.27 -6.00
C THR A 221 -5.93 15.32 -5.50
N ALA A 222 -5.18 15.70 -4.46
CA ALA A 222 -4.14 14.85 -3.88
C ALA A 222 -4.75 13.55 -3.31
N GLY A 223 -4.16 12.41 -3.68
CA GLY A 223 -4.61 11.08 -3.28
C GLY A 223 -4.21 10.01 -4.31
N THR A 224 -3.89 8.81 -3.84
CA THR A 224 -3.42 7.71 -4.70
C THR A 224 -4.48 7.30 -5.73
N ASN A 225 -4.15 7.44 -7.01
CA ASN A 225 -5.05 7.11 -8.11
C ASN A 225 -5.04 5.60 -8.47
N ILE A 226 -5.75 5.22 -9.54
CA ILE A 226 -5.94 3.82 -9.94
C ILE A 226 -4.65 3.15 -10.43
N VAL A 227 -3.68 3.91 -10.96
CA VAL A 227 -2.35 3.45 -11.37
C VAL A 227 -1.25 3.71 -10.34
N GLY A 228 -1.60 4.32 -9.19
CA GLY A 228 -0.67 4.55 -8.07
C GLY A 228 -0.04 5.95 -8.03
N GLY A 229 -0.33 6.81 -9.01
CA GLY A 229 0.14 8.20 -9.03
C GLY A 229 -0.46 9.07 -7.90
N PRO A 230 0.19 10.18 -7.53
CA PRO A 230 -0.12 10.98 -6.34
C PRO A 230 -1.39 11.84 -6.44
N TYR A 231 -1.95 12.07 -7.64
CA TYR A 231 -3.17 12.86 -7.83
C TYR A 231 -4.29 12.07 -8.53
N ILE A 232 -5.51 12.29 -8.05
CA ILE A 232 -6.76 11.91 -8.73
C ILE A 232 -7.15 13.05 -9.68
N GLY A 233 -7.40 12.72 -10.95
CA GLY A 233 -7.87 13.65 -11.98
C GLY A 233 -8.82 12.96 -12.96
N GLY A 234 -8.29 12.52 -14.10
CA GLY A 234 -8.96 11.74 -15.13
C GLY A 234 -8.84 10.23 -14.93
N ASN A 235 -8.77 9.50 -16.03
CA ASN A 235 -8.71 8.04 -16.13
C ASN A 235 -7.41 7.60 -16.84
N PHE A 236 -7.07 6.32 -16.70
CA PHE A 236 -5.99 5.69 -17.45
C PHE A 236 -6.55 5.03 -18.73
N TRP A 237 -5.99 5.38 -19.89
CA TRP A 237 -6.41 4.98 -21.23
C TRP A 237 -5.28 4.23 -21.96
N GLY A 238 -4.95 3.04 -21.47
CA GLY A 238 -3.90 2.16 -22.04
C GLY A 238 -4.42 1.17 -23.10
N LYS A 239 -3.54 0.34 -23.68
CA LYS A 239 -3.90 -0.72 -24.63
C LYS A 239 -3.16 -2.03 -24.29
N PRO A 240 -3.71 -3.20 -24.67
CA PRO A 240 -3.08 -4.49 -24.40
C PRO A 240 -1.66 -4.69 -25.00
N ASP A 241 -1.20 -3.79 -25.87
CA ASP A 241 0.12 -3.79 -26.51
C ASP A 241 1.07 -2.69 -25.98
N GLY A 242 0.65 -1.88 -25.00
CA GLY A 242 1.42 -0.73 -24.49
C GLY A 242 1.40 0.51 -25.37
N SER A 243 0.59 0.55 -26.44
CA SER A 243 0.49 1.70 -27.36
C SER A 243 -0.70 2.64 -27.05
N GLY A 244 -1.26 2.58 -25.85
CA GLY A 244 -2.33 3.46 -25.41
C GLY A 244 -1.87 4.88 -25.11
N PHE A 245 -2.83 5.78 -24.95
CA PHE A 245 -2.55 7.18 -24.65
C PHE A 245 -1.81 7.32 -23.33
N SER A 246 -2.34 6.74 -22.25
CA SER A 246 -1.75 6.83 -20.90
C SER A 246 -0.46 6.03 -20.69
N GLU A 247 0.02 5.36 -21.74
CA GLU A 247 1.27 4.59 -21.77
C GLU A 247 2.34 5.31 -22.61
N THR A 248 1.97 6.37 -23.33
CA THR A 248 2.83 7.08 -24.30
C THR A 248 2.74 8.61 -24.23
N ALA A 249 1.79 9.18 -23.47
CA ALA A 249 1.66 10.61 -23.22
C ALA A 249 2.75 11.13 -22.26
N THR A 250 3.15 12.39 -22.45
CA THR A 250 4.11 13.07 -21.58
C THR A 250 3.47 13.49 -20.26
N ASP A 251 4.22 13.27 -19.18
CA ASP A 251 4.04 13.82 -17.84
C ASP A 251 5.37 14.51 -17.50
N ALA A 252 5.44 15.83 -17.69
CA ALA A 252 6.67 16.61 -17.55
C ALA A 252 6.87 17.23 -16.16
N ASP A 253 5.83 17.34 -15.33
CA ASP A 253 5.93 17.79 -13.93
C ASP A 253 6.01 16.65 -12.90
N GLY A 254 5.79 15.39 -13.33
CA GLY A 254 5.96 14.17 -12.54
C GLY A 254 4.77 13.86 -11.63
N ASP A 255 3.59 14.41 -11.90
CA ASP A 255 2.41 14.29 -11.04
C ASP A 255 1.55 13.03 -11.28
N GLY A 256 1.84 12.24 -12.32
CA GLY A 256 1.07 11.07 -12.73
C GLY A 256 -0.14 11.37 -13.61
N ILE A 257 -0.20 12.56 -14.22
CA ILE A 257 -1.22 13.05 -15.15
C ILE A 257 -0.53 13.55 -16.42
N ALA A 258 -1.15 13.33 -17.58
CA ALA A 258 -0.61 13.79 -18.85
C ALA A 258 -0.73 15.32 -19.00
N ASP A 259 0.31 15.97 -19.53
CA ASP A 259 0.34 17.40 -19.89
C ASP A 259 -0.74 17.81 -20.91
N VAL A 260 -1.33 16.84 -21.61
CA VAL A 260 -2.27 17.04 -22.71
C VAL A 260 -3.54 16.19 -22.50
N ALA A 261 -4.69 16.78 -22.84
CA ALA A 261 -5.99 16.13 -22.72
C ALA A 261 -6.20 15.03 -23.77
N TYR A 262 -6.87 13.94 -23.38
CA TYR A 262 -7.22 12.83 -24.27
C TYR A 262 -8.60 13.09 -24.91
N SER A 263 -8.61 13.50 -26.17
CA SER A 263 -9.82 13.74 -26.96
C SER A 263 -10.38 12.44 -27.56
N PHE A 264 -11.66 12.15 -27.36
CA PHE A 264 -12.30 10.93 -27.88
C PHE A 264 -12.74 11.08 -29.34
N GLU A 265 -12.58 10.04 -30.16
CA GLU A 265 -12.88 10.14 -31.59
C GLU A 265 -14.40 10.36 -31.83
N ASN A 266 -14.73 11.36 -32.65
CA ASN A 266 -16.11 11.78 -32.96
C ASN A 266 -16.92 12.33 -31.76
N SER A 267 -16.30 12.65 -30.63
CA SER A 267 -16.95 13.32 -29.51
C SER A 267 -16.56 14.80 -29.38
N ILE A 268 -17.38 15.57 -28.66
CA ILE A 268 -17.01 16.89 -28.13
C ILE A 268 -16.30 16.78 -26.77
N TYR A 269 -16.28 15.59 -26.16
CA TYR A 269 -15.70 15.35 -24.85
C TYR A 269 -14.23 14.93 -24.96
N ALA A 270 -13.49 15.23 -23.89
CA ALA A 270 -12.15 14.78 -23.64
C ALA A 270 -12.00 14.45 -22.15
N ASP A 271 -11.03 13.60 -21.82
CA ASP A 271 -10.47 13.54 -20.48
C ASP A 271 -9.42 14.65 -20.35
N SER A 272 -9.67 15.63 -19.47
CA SER A 272 -8.82 16.82 -19.33
C SER A 272 -7.66 16.63 -18.35
N LEU A 273 -7.58 15.49 -17.65
CA LEU A 273 -6.49 15.14 -16.74
C LEU A 273 -6.15 13.64 -16.83
N PRO A 274 -5.82 13.09 -18.03
CA PRO A 274 -5.64 11.65 -18.20
C PRO A 274 -4.51 11.15 -17.30
N LEU A 275 -4.75 10.10 -16.51
CA LEU A 275 -3.71 9.53 -15.65
C LEU A 275 -2.67 8.82 -16.52
N VAL A 276 -1.39 8.94 -16.21
CA VAL A 276 -0.33 8.10 -16.81
C VAL A 276 0.13 7.04 -15.81
N SER A 277 0.54 5.87 -16.33
CA SER A 277 1.37 4.97 -15.53
C SER A 277 2.74 5.61 -15.48
N GLY A 278 3.10 6.18 -14.32
CA GLY A 278 4.29 7.02 -14.18
C GLY A 278 5.51 6.42 -14.85
N THR A 279 5.98 7.08 -15.91
CA THR A 279 7.37 6.94 -16.35
C THR A 279 8.27 7.15 -15.14
N GLU A 280 9.34 6.37 -15.04
CA GLU A 280 10.34 6.53 -13.98
C GLU A 280 10.66 8.01 -13.84
N LYS A 281 10.40 8.57 -12.64
CA LYS A 281 10.51 10.00 -12.35
C LYS A 281 11.80 10.52 -12.99
N PRO A 282 11.75 11.49 -13.92
CA PRO A 282 12.96 12.12 -14.42
C PRO A 282 13.79 12.51 -13.21
N ILE A 283 14.98 11.91 -13.08
CA ILE A 283 15.74 12.01 -11.84
C ILE A 283 15.98 13.51 -11.63
N GLU A 284 15.33 14.07 -10.60
CA GLU A 284 15.66 15.41 -10.14
C GLU A 284 17.10 15.30 -9.65
N GLU A 285 18.03 15.77 -10.49
CA GLU A 285 19.44 15.99 -10.17
C GLU A 285 19.48 16.57 -8.75
N PRO A 286 20.06 15.84 -7.77
CA PRO A 286 19.93 16.21 -6.37
C PRO A 286 20.48 17.62 -6.19
N THR A 287 19.63 18.53 -5.72
CA THR A 287 19.95 19.97 -5.70
C THR A 287 21.29 20.19 -5.03
N PRO A 288 22.31 20.73 -5.74
CA PRO A 288 23.70 20.60 -5.34
C PRO A 288 23.94 21.22 -3.97
N VAL A 289 24.35 20.39 -3.00
CA VAL A 289 24.52 20.80 -1.61
C VAL A 289 25.85 21.53 -1.47
N LEU A 290 25.79 22.85 -1.40
CA LEU A 290 26.95 23.70 -1.13
C LEU A 290 27.51 23.46 0.29
N PRO A 291 28.82 23.67 0.50
CA PRO A 291 29.37 23.69 1.85
C PRO A 291 28.87 24.94 2.59
N VAL A 292 28.80 24.87 3.91
CA VAL A 292 28.40 26.02 4.77
C VAL A 292 29.54 26.30 5.74
N ALA A 293 30.18 27.46 5.57
CA ALA A 293 31.38 27.82 6.30
C ALA A 293 31.09 28.22 7.74
N ASN A 294 31.63 27.48 8.70
CA ASN A 294 31.48 27.78 10.12
C ASN A 294 32.71 27.40 10.92
N PHE A 295 33.06 28.20 11.93
CA PHE A 295 34.15 27.92 12.86
C PHE A 295 34.01 28.73 14.15
N GLU A 296 34.75 28.32 15.18
CA GLU A 296 34.96 29.07 16.42
C GLU A 296 36.47 29.26 16.71
N SER A 297 36.79 30.18 17.62
CA SER A 297 38.15 30.55 18.03
C SER A 297 38.25 30.62 19.54
N SER A 298 39.29 30.03 20.14
CA SER A 298 39.45 29.91 21.60
C SER A 298 39.52 31.24 22.34
N VAL A 299 40.02 32.29 21.69
CA VAL A 299 40.00 33.69 22.14
C VAL A 299 39.81 34.62 20.93
N ILE A 300 39.25 35.80 21.16
CA ILE A 300 39.11 36.86 20.13
C ILE A 300 40.01 38.08 20.36
N SER A 301 40.68 38.15 21.53
CA SER A 301 41.63 39.22 21.84
C SER A 301 42.62 38.85 22.94
N GLY A 302 43.78 39.50 22.94
CA GLY A 302 44.81 39.35 23.97
C GLY A 302 46.17 39.95 23.55
N PRO A 303 47.15 39.99 24.46
CA PRO A 303 48.47 40.60 24.23
C PRO A 303 49.38 39.76 23.32
N ALA A 304 50.31 40.42 22.61
CA ALA A 304 51.26 39.77 21.70
C ALA A 304 52.45 39.09 22.44
N PRO A 305 52.84 37.83 22.11
CA PRO A 305 52.25 36.96 21.10
C PRO A 305 50.93 36.32 21.55
N LEU A 306 49.91 36.39 20.70
CA LEU A 306 48.60 35.79 20.96
C LEU A 306 48.46 34.49 20.16
N SER A 307 48.53 33.35 20.85
CA SER A 307 48.21 32.04 20.26
C SER A 307 46.70 31.79 20.31
N VAL A 308 46.09 31.56 19.14
CA VAL A 308 44.65 31.31 18.98
C VAL A 308 44.45 29.94 18.35
N GLN A 309 43.59 29.12 18.96
CA GLN A 309 43.14 27.85 18.39
C GLN A 309 41.82 28.08 17.66
N PHE A 310 41.71 27.58 16.44
CA PHE A 310 40.51 27.60 15.62
C PHE A 310 39.99 26.18 15.39
N ALA A 311 38.68 26.01 15.46
CA ALA A 311 38.00 24.74 15.22
C ALA A 311 36.94 24.88 14.12
N ASP A 312 37.06 24.08 13.06
CA ASP A 312 36.09 24.02 11.97
C ASP A 312 34.79 23.35 12.45
N LEU A 313 33.67 24.01 12.16
CA LEU A 313 32.29 23.59 12.43
C LEU A 313 31.46 23.57 11.14
N SER A 314 32.11 23.58 9.97
CA SER A 314 31.47 23.71 8.65
C SER A 314 30.70 22.45 8.24
N GLU A 315 29.55 22.64 7.62
CA GLU A 315 28.71 21.56 7.10
C GLU A 315 29.02 21.28 5.62
N ASN A 316 28.88 20.02 5.20
CA ASN A 316 29.04 19.56 3.81
C ASN A 316 30.42 19.88 3.17
N ALA A 317 31.45 20.13 3.98
CA ALA A 317 32.78 20.57 3.55
C ALA A 317 33.80 19.43 3.43
N GLU A 318 34.31 19.23 2.20
CA GLU A 318 35.37 18.26 1.88
C GLU A 318 36.76 18.88 1.99
N GLY A 319 36.95 20.06 1.38
CA GLY A 319 38.18 20.87 1.45
C GLY A 319 38.06 22.06 2.40
N ARG A 320 39.21 22.51 2.93
CA ARG A 320 39.37 23.59 3.93
C ARG A 320 40.62 24.39 3.61
N GLU A 321 40.52 25.71 3.67
CA GLU A 321 41.65 26.64 3.52
C GLU A 321 41.51 27.76 4.56
N TRP A 322 42.47 27.83 5.48
CA TRP A 322 42.58 28.90 6.47
C TRP A 322 43.54 29.99 6.00
N ASP A 323 43.14 31.23 6.20
CA ASP A 323 43.93 32.45 6.01
C ASP A 323 43.72 33.29 7.27
N PHE A 324 44.65 33.24 8.23
CA PHE A 324 44.43 33.78 9.58
C PHE A 324 44.64 35.29 9.68
N ASN A 325 45.21 35.91 8.64
CA ASN A 325 45.53 37.35 8.61
C ASN A 325 44.80 38.10 7.47
N SER A 326 44.18 37.40 6.51
CA SER A 326 43.58 37.89 5.27
C SER A 326 44.57 38.52 4.28
N ASP A 327 45.80 37.99 4.19
CA ASP A 327 46.82 38.40 3.20
C ASP A 327 46.71 37.65 1.85
N GLY A 328 45.92 36.56 1.80
CA GLY A 328 45.69 35.75 0.60
C GLY A 328 46.62 34.55 0.43
N ALA A 329 47.52 34.28 1.37
CA ALA A 329 48.17 32.98 1.53
C ALA A 329 47.28 32.01 2.34
N ILE A 330 47.51 30.71 2.16
CA ILE A 330 46.87 29.65 2.94
C ILE A 330 47.84 29.23 4.05
N ASP A 331 47.45 29.48 5.31
CA ASP A 331 48.24 29.14 6.50
C ASP A 331 48.07 27.67 6.92
N SER A 332 46.87 27.09 6.75
CA SER A 332 46.56 25.70 7.11
C SER A 332 45.38 25.15 6.29
N ILE A 333 45.27 23.82 6.24
CA ILE A 333 44.15 23.07 5.66
C ILE A 333 43.51 22.09 6.68
N ASP A 334 43.93 22.16 7.95
CA ASP A 334 43.52 21.23 9.01
C ASP A 334 42.11 21.55 9.54
N GLN A 335 41.36 20.55 9.99
CA GLN A 335 40.04 20.76 10.61
C GLN A 335 40.12 21.49 11.97
N SER A 336 41.29 21.53 12.60
CA SER A 336 41.55 22.41 13.74
C SER A 336 43.00 22.83 13.72
N ALA A 337 43.24 24.13 13.86
CA ALA A 337 44.54 24.75 13.62
C ALA A 337 44.87 25.73 14.75
N VAL A 338 46.15 26.06 14.90
CA VAL A 338 46.64 27.04 15.88
C VAL A 338 47.54 28.04 15.18
N TYR A 339 47.26 29.33 15.37
CA TYR A 339 48.03 30.43 14.81
C TYR A 339 48.57 31.34 15.93
N GLU A 340 49.75 31.91 15.74
CA GLU A 340 50.37 32.84 16.71
C GLU A 340 50.55 34.22 16.09
N TYR A 341 49.73 35.17 16.54
CA TYR A 341 49.86 36.56 16.15
C TYR A 341 50.95 37.24 17.00
N THR A 342 52.14 37.37 16.42
CA THR A 342 53.36 37.83 17.12
C THR A 342 53.48 39.36 17.26
N THR A 343 52.62 40.15 16.59
CA THR A 343 52.60 41.62 16.66
C THR A 343 51.22 42.15 17.02
N PRO A 344 51.12 43.26 17.79
CA PRO A 344 49.86 43.97 18.02
C PRO A 344 49.21 44.44 16.72
N GLY A 345 47.88 44.33 16.64
CA GLY A 345 47.11 44.63 15.43
C GLY A 345 45.71 44.02 15.43
N THR A 346 44.90 44.40 14.46
CA THR A 346 43.60 43.77 14.21
C THR A 346 43.70 42.90 12.96
N TYR A 347 43.41 41.62 13.11
CA TYR A 347 43.52 40.59 12.07
C TYR A 347 42.13 40.06 11.72
N THR A 348 41.96 39.62 10.47
CA THR A 348 40.76 38.91 10.03
C THR A 348 41.15 37.47 9.72
N ALA A 349 40.73 36.53 10.57
CA ALA A 349 40.83 35.11 10.29
C ALA A 349 39.68 34.72 9.35
N LYS A 350 40.01 34.03 8.26
CA LYS A 350 39.08 33.51 7.26
C LYS A 350 39.21 32.00 7.17
N LEU A 351 38.07 31.32 7.12
CA LEU A 351 37.96 29.94 6.67
C LEU A 351 37.23 29.94 5.33
N THR A 352 37.81 29.32 4.32
CA THR A 352 37.15 28.95 3.07
C THR A 352 36.95 27.44 3.06
N VAL A 353 35.75 26.98 2.74
CA VAL A 353 35.45 25.54 2.60
C VAL A 353 34.90 25.23 1.22
N THR A 354 35.19 24.02 0.74
CA THR A 354 34.87 23.56 -0.60
C THR A 354 34.32 22.14 -0.60
N ASN A 355 33.52 21.82 -1.61
CA ASN A 355 33.17 20.45 -2.01
C ASN A 355 32.99 20.41 -3.54
N GLU A 356 32.64 19.24 -4.09
CA GLU A 356 32.38 19.10 -5.54
C GLU A 356 31.32 20.08 -6.12
N ASN A 357 30.42 20.61 -5.28
CA ASN A 357 29.31 21.48 -5.68
C ASN A 357 29.64 22.98 -5.60
N GLY A 358 30.65 23.40 -4.83
CA GLY A 358 31.03 24.81 -4.72
C GLY A 358 31.89 25.18 -3.51
N MET A 359 31.78 26.44 -3.10
CA MET A 359 32.58 27.03 -2.01
C MET A 359 31.72 27.96 -1.14
N ASP A 360 32.09 28.11 0.13
CA ASP A 360 31.61 29.16 1.04
C ASP A 360 32.77 29.66 1.93
N SER A 361 32.61 30.81 2.59
CA SER A 361 33.62 31.31 3.54
C SER A 361 33.07 32.16 4.68
N LYS A 362 33.60 31.93 5.89
CA LYS A 362 33.33 32.71 7.10
C LYS A 362 34.57 33.52 7.50
N THR A 363 34.36 34.64 8.17
CA THR A 363 35.43 35.44 8.79
C THR A 363 35.16 35.73 10.26
N ALA A 364 36.22 35.99 11.02
CA ALA A 364 36.20 36.47 12.40
C ALA A 364 37.35 37.47 12.63
N THR A 365 37.16 38.43 13.52
CA THR A 365 38.18 39.44 13.85
C THR A 365 38.90 39.09 15.14
N ILE A 366 40.24 39.06 15.09
CA ILE A 366 41.12 38.86 16.26
C ILE A 366 41.83 40.20 16.57
N THR A 367 41.76 40.65 17.83
CA THR A 367 42.40 41.91 18.26
C THR A 367 43.57 41.65 19.19
N VAL A 368 44.78 41.85 18.68
CA VAL A 368 46.03 41.63 19.40
C VAL A 368 46.51 42.94 19.99
N THR A 369 46.68 43.02 21.30
CA THR A 369 47.10 44.23 22.01
C THR A 369 48.61 44.27 22.22
N GLU A 370 49.13 45.45 22.54
CA GLU A 370 50.48 45.56 23.12
C GLU A 370 50.53 44.79 24.45
N THR A 371 51.71 44.26 24.76
CA THR A 371 52.00 43.60 26.03
C THR A 371 52.50 44.65 27.01
N GLU A 372 51.72 44.93 28.06
CA GLU A 372 52.15 45.83 29.13
C GLU A 372 53.33 45.21 29.90
N GLU A 373 54.56 45.67 29.63
CA GLU A 373 55.69 45.31 30.47
C GLU A 373 55.52 45.91 31.87
N ALA A 374 55.39 45.03 32.86
CA ALA A 374 55.26 45.40 34.26
C ALA A 374 56.55 46.04 34.79
N SER A 375 56.65 47.36 34.68
CA SER A 375 57.79 48.15 35.15
C SER A 375 58.07 47.93 36.64
N SER A 376 59.24 47.37 36.94
CA SER A 376 59.72 47.18 38.31
C SER A 376 60.26 48.50 38.88
N GLY A 377 59.67 48.95 39.99
CA GLY A 377 60.08 50.19 40.65
C GLY A 377 61.17 50.02 41.70
N ASP A 378 61.92 51.09 41.97
CA ASP A 378 62.61 51.29 43.26
C ASP A 378 62.81 52.80 43.57
N SER A 379 62.63 53.16 44.84
CA SER A 379 63.05 54.39 45.55
C SER A 379 62.69 55.80 44.99
N GLY A 380 62.23 56.78 45.78
CA GLY A 380 61.79 56.74 47.18
C GLY A 380 61.76 58.12 47.88
N THR A 381 61.42 58.08 49.18
CA THR A 381 61.57 59.14 50.22
C THR A 381 60.54 60.30 50.34
N GLY A 382 59.87 60.34 51.51
CA GLY A 382 59.30 61.53 52.17
C GLY A 382 57.92 62.04 51.72
N ASP A 383 57.12 62.73 52.55
CA ASP A 383 57.06 62.82 54.02
C ASP A 383 55.73 63.45 54.46
N SER A 384 55.10 62.96 55.55
CA SER A 384 53.85 63.47 56.19
C SER A 384 52.57 63.55 55.31
N GLY A 385 51.34 63.54 55.83
CA GLY A 385 50.84 63.25 57.19
C GLY A 385 49.42 63.80 57.44
N THR A 386 48.62 63.14 58.29
CA THR A 386 47.33 63.61 58.90
C THR A 386 46.09 63.79 58.00
N GLY A 387 44.89 63.75 58.60
CA GLY A 387 43.56 63.93 57.97
C GLY A 387 42.95 62.59 57.50
N ASP A 388 41.88 62.00 58.05
CA ASP A 388 40.58 62.46 58.62
C ASP A 388 39.43 62.54 57.58
N SER A 389 38.20 62.64 58.06
CA SER A 389 36.95 62.08 57.53
C SER A 389 36.06 63.06 56.72
N GLY A 390 35.05 62.51 56.03
CA GLY A 390 33.93 63.23 55.37
C GLY A 390 33.38 62.44 54.17
N THR A 391 32.15 61.92 54.16
CA THR A 391 30.86 62.61 53.81
C THR A 391 30.92 63.30 52.45
N GLY A 392 30.04 63.12 51.46
CA GLY A 392 28.71 62.49 51.30
C GLY A 392 28.34 62.65 49.80
N GLU A 393 27.11 62.57 49.28
CA GLU A 393 25.75 62.34 49.77
C GLU A 393 25.04 61.47 48.67
N ASN A 394 24.13 60.54 48.98
CA ASN A 394 22.64 60.67 48.96
C ASN A 394 22.04 61.02 47.56
N GLU A 395 20.86 60.54 47.12
CA GLU A 395 19.68 60.05 47.84
C GLU A 395 18.83 59.03 47.02
N VAL A 396 17.79 58.42 47.63
CA VAL A 396 16.97 57.32 47.08
C VAL A 396 15.46 57.54 47.30
N VAL A 397 14.64 57.41 46.24
CA VAL A 397 13.18 57.12 46.24
C VAL A 397 12.83 56.49 44.86
N ASP A 398 12.04 55.43 44.62
CA ASP A 398 11.14 54.51 45.35
C ASP A 398 9.61 54.72 45.17
N ASN A 399 8.88 53.61 44.95
CA ASN A 399 7.42 53.45 44.68
C ASN A 399 6.85 54.13 43.41
N GLY A 400 5.75 53.68 42.78
CA GLY A 400 4.88 52.50 43.02
C GLY A 400 3.70 52.45 42.01
N PRO A 401 2.96 51.33 41.87
CA PRO A 401 1.91 51.12 40.85
C PRO A 401 0.47 51.47 41.29
N VAL A 402 -0.46 51.66 40.34
CA VAL A 402 -1.93 51.80 40.55
C VAL A 402 -2.74 51.22 39.36
N ASP A 403 -3.93 50.69 39.63
CA ASP A 403 -4.84 49.95 38.73
C ASP A 403 -6.07 50.75 38.17
N GLY A 404 -6.96 50.08 37.40
CA GLY A 404 -8.37 50.48 37.18
C GLY A 404 -8.72 51.27 35.89
N GLU A 405 -9.97 51.47 35.42
CA GLU A 405 -11.37 50.94 35.63
C GLU A 405 -12.26 51.56 34.50
N THR A 406 -13.43 51.11 34.01
CA THR A 406 -14.21 49.83 33.93
C THR A 406 -15.39 49.96 32.94
N ILE A 407 -15.83 48.85 32.29
CA ILE A 407 -17.22 48.42 31.93
C ILE A 407 -18.22 49.38 31.19
N ASP A 408 -18.82 48.89 30.09
CA ASP A 408 -20.28 48.84 29.75
C ASP A 408 -20.46 48.01 28.44
N ASP A 409 -21.49 47.18 28.18
CA ASP A 409 -22.97 47.35 28.14
C ASP A 409 -23.45 48.16 26.90
N GLY A 410 -24.44 47.74 26.09
CA GLY A 410 -25.35 46.58 26.19
C GLY A 410 -26.12 46.27 24.88
N SER A 411 -27.31 45.67 25.00
CA SER A 411 -28.03 44.98 23.90
C SER A 411 -29.26 45.71 23.33
N GLY A 412 -29.66 45.37 22.09
CA GLY A 412 -30.95 45.79 21.51
C GLY A 412 -31.25 45.22 20.11
N ASN A 413 -32.46 44.65 19.94
CA ASN A 413 -32.97 44.15 18.65
C ASN A 413 -33.67 45.25 17.82
N ASN A 414 -33.76 45.08 16.49
CA ASN A 414 -35.05 44.82 15.82
C ASN A 414 -34.90 44.52 14.31
N ASP A 415 -35.95 43.92 13.74
CA ASP A 415 -36.03 43.32 12.41
C ASP A 415 -36.26 44.33 11.26
N THR A 416 -35.88 43.98 10.03
CA THR A 416 -36.84 43.61 8.93
C THR A 416 -36.14 43.23 7.62
N ASP A 417 -36.64 42.16 6.98
CA ASP A 417 -36.88 41.86 5.55
C ASP A 417 -36.05 42.57 4.43
N GLU A 418 -35.77 41.96 3.26
CA GLU A 418 -36.28 40.71 2.66
C GLU A 418 -35.29 40.19 1.58
N SER A 419 -35.24 38.87 1.33
CA SER A 419 -35.18 38.18 0.01
C SER A 419 -34.51 36.80 0.07
N GLU A 420 -35.05 35.86 -0.71
CA GLU A 420 -34.72 34.43 -0.67
C GLU A 420 -33.66 34.02 -1.71
N SER A 421 -32.81 33.06 -1.36
CA SER A 421 -32.49 31.93 -2.27
C SER A 421 -31.92 30.76 -1.47
N SER A 422 -32.17 29.53 -1.92
CA SER A 422 -31.80 28.29 -1.23
C SER A 422 -30.60 27.59 -1.87
N GLY A 423 -29.80 26.89 -1.05
CA GLY A 423 -28.62 26.17 -1.50
C GLY A 423 -27.90 25.45 -0.37
N GLY A 424 -28.36 24.23 -0.04
CA GLY A 424 -27.75 23.42 1.02
C GLY A 424 -26.45 22.75 0.57
N GLY A 425 -25.33 23.05 1.24
CA GLY A 425 -24.05 22.37 1.03
C GLY A 425 -23.78 21.32 2.12
N HIS A 426 -23.88 20.03 1.78
CA HIS A 426 -23.41 18.96 2.65
C HIS A 426 -21.90 18.72 2.47
N SER A 427 -21.17 18.62 3.59
CA SER A 427 -19.71 18.43 3.60
C SER A 427 -19.28 17.02 3.24
N HIS A 428 -18.26 16.90 2.39
CA HIS A 428 -17.64 15.63 1.96
C HIS A 428 -16.85 14.91 3.07
N ARG A 429 -16.42 13.68 2.72
CA ARG A 429 -15.42 12.75 3.33
C ARG A 429 -16.08 11.57 4.07
N SER A 430 -15.64 10.32 3.90
CA SER A 430 -14.45 9.79 3.19
C SER A 430 -14.78 8.65 2.22
N ALA A 431 -13.93 8.43 1.22
CA ALA A 431 -14.00 7.26 0.34
C ALA A 431 -13.31 6.05 1.00
N GLY A 432 -13.91 4.85 0.88
CA GLY A 432 -13.33 3.58 1.32
C GLY A 432 -12.78 2.78 0.13
N GLY A 433 -11.50 2.41 0.18
CA GLY A 433 -10.85 1.61 -0.86
C GLY A 433 -11.20 0.12 -0.79
N GLY A 434 -11.43 -0.51 -1.95
CA GLY A 434 -11.70 -1.93 -2.05
C GLY A 434 -10.49 -2.81 -1.71
N GLY A 435 -10.65 -3.67 -0.71
CA GLY A 435 -9.74 -4.77 -0.39
C GLY A 435 -10.55 -5.96 0.12
N GLY A 436 -10.05 -7.18 -0.12
CA GLY A 436 -10.70 -8.39 0.35
C GLY A 436 -10.94 -8.34 1.86
N GLY A 437 -12.17 -8.63 2.30
CA GLY A 437 -12.52 -8.59 3.72
C GLY A 437 -11.68 -9.59 4.52
N SER A 438 -11.04 -9.12 5.58
CA SER A 438 -10.35 -10.03 6.52
C SER A 438 -11.36 -10.77 7.38
N PRO A 439 -11.15 -12.07 7.66
CA PRO A 439 -11.94 -12.81 8.64
C PRO A 439 -11.64 -12.38 10.09
N GLU A 440 -10.56 -11.63 10.34
CA GLU A 440 -10.12 -11.28 11.69
C GLU A 440 -11.08 -10.25 12.34
N PRO A 441 -11.66 -10.54 13.52
CA PRO A 441 -12.59 -9.62 14.17
C PRO A 441 -11.88 -8.32 14.57
N ALA A 442 -12.46 -7.16 14.21
CA ALA A 442 -11.89 -5.83 14.45
C ALA A 442 -11.52 -5.54 15.93
N LYS A 443 -12.08 -6.28 16.90
CA LYS A 443 -11.66 -6.23 18.31
C LYS A 443 -10.23 -6.74 18.55
N ASN A 444 -9.78 -7.73 17.78
CA ASN A 444 -8.48 -8.40 17.91
C ASN A 444 -7.37 -7.71 17.12
N VAL A 445 -7.72 -7.02 16.03
CA VAL A 445 -6.80 -6.15 15.29
C VAL A 445 -6.35 -5.00 16.20
N GLU A 446 -5.04 -4.83 16.33
CA GLU A 446 -4.36 -3.70 16.98
C GLU A 446 -4.29 -2.52 16.03
N VAL A 447 -3.71 -2.75 14.85
CA VAL A 447 -3.53 -1.77 13.80
C VAL A 447 -3.55 -2.48 12.44
N LYS A 448 -4.04 -1.78 11.42
CA LYS A 448 -4.23 -2.30 10.06
C LYS A 448 -3.67 -1.31 9.06
N GLU A 449 -2.86 -1.82 8.15
CA GLU A 449 -2.32 -1.05 7.04
C GLU A 449 -2.65 -1.73 5.70
N ILE A 450 -2.78 -0.91 4.65
CA ILE A 450 -3.23 -1.34 3.32
C ILE A 450 -2.32 -0.70 2.27
N SER A 451 -1.86 -1.52 1.33
CA SER A 451 -1.06 -1.08 0.18
C SER A 451 -1.66 -1.62 -1.12
N GLN A 452 -1.55 -0.90 -2.22
CA GLN A 452 -2.12 -1.29 -3.52
C GLN A 452 -1.10 -1.09 -4.64
N VAL A 453 -0.86 -2.13 -5.44
CA VAL A 453 -0.02 -2.04 -6.64
C VAL A 453 -0.63 -2.83 -7.80
N PHE A 454 -0.17 -2.58 -9.02
CA PHE A 454 -0.63 -3.27 -10.21
C PHE A 454 0.23 -4.50 -10.49
N ILE A 455 -0.37 -5.69 -10.46
CA ILE A 455 0.37 -6.95 -10.70
C ILE A 455 0.31 -7.34 -12.17
N THR A 456 1.48 -7.46 -12.78
CA THR A 456 1.72 -7.88 -14.16
C THR A 456 2.58 -9.14 -14.20
N ASN A 457 2.26 -10.09 -15.07
CA ASN A 457 3.03 -11.34 -15.24
C ASN A 457 4.50 -11.06 -15.63
N GLY A 458 5.44 -11.77 -14.99
CA GLY A 458 6.88 -11.65 -15.27
C GLY A 458 7.50 -10.37 -14.72
N LYS A 459 6.92 -9.80 -13.65
CA LYS A 459 7.44 -8.65 -12.92
C LYS A 459 7.51 -8.95 -11.42
N GLU A 460 8.54 -8.40 -10.79
CA GLU A 460 8.60 -8.21 -9.34
C GLU A 460 7.47 -7.28 -8.90
N VAL A 461 6.91 -7.54 -7.72
CA VAL A 461 5.80 -6.81 -7.11
C VAL A 461 6.19 -6.50 -5.68
N LYS A 462 6.17 -5.21 -5.29
CA LYS A 462 6.50 -4.75 -3.93
C LYS A 462 5.35 -3.93 -3.35
N PHE A 463 4.84 -4.33 -2.19
CA PHE A 463 3.83 -3.62 -1.42
C PHE A 463 4.47 -2.93 -0.21
N ASP A 464 4.90 -1.69 -0.37
CA ASP A 464 5.41 -0.87 0.75
C ASP A 464 4.27 -0.45 1.68
N LEU A 465 4.50 -0.52 2.99
CA LEU A 465 3.59 -0.08 4.05
C LEU A 465 4.05 1.30 4.58
N LYS A 466 3.72 2.33 3.80
CA LYS A 466 4.34 3.67 3.89
C LYS A 466 3.99 4.47 5.14
N ASN A 467 2.98 4.07 5.92
CA ASN A 467 2.65 4.70 7.20
C ASN A 467 3.51 4.15 8.36
N ASN A 468 4.29 3.07 8.12
CA ASN A 468 5.11 2.38 9.13
C ASN A 468 4.32 1.92 10.38
N ALA A 469 2.99 1.75 10.24
CA ALA A 469 2.06 1.63 11.35
C ALA A 469 1.97 0.20 11.91
N THR A 470 2.62 -0.76 11.27
CA THR A 470 2.74 -2.16 11.73
C THR A 470 4.21 -2.56 11.85
N CYS A 471 4.48 -3.71 12.45
CA CYS A 471 5.79 -4.37 12.43
C CYS A 471 6.24 -4.81 11.01
N ILE A 472 5.39 -4.74 10.00
CA ILE A 472 5.72 -5.05 8.60
C ILE A 472 6.02 -3.76 7.83
N VAL A 473 7.10 -3.78 7.06
CA VAL A 473 7.60 -2.62 6.30
C VAL A 473 7.23 -2.76 4.83
N TYR A 474 7.40 -3.96 4.27
CA TYR A 474 6.91 -4.29 2.93
C TYR A 474 6.68 -5.79 2.76
N VAL A 475 5.95 -6.15 1.70
CA VAL A 475 5.78 -7.53 1.21
C VAL A 475 6.07 -7.57 -0.28
N GLU A 476 6.93 -8.48 -0.75
CA GLU A 476 7.33 -8.55 -2.17
C GLU A 476 7.34 -9.99 -2.73
N PHE A 477 7.25 -10.13 -4.06
CA PHE A 477 7.29 -11.41 -4.79
C PHE A 477 7.41 -11.23 -6.30
N ASP A 478 7.84 -12.28 -7.00
CA ASP A 478 7.74 -12.38 -8.46
C ASP A 478 6.34 -12.85 -8.89
N ALA A 479 5.68 -12.10 -9.77
CA ALA A 479 4.34 -12.43 -10.25
C ALA A 479 4.35 -13.37 -11.45
N LYS A 480 3.84 -14.59 -11.26
CA LYS A 480 3.65 -15.62 -12.29
C LYS A 480 2.35 -15.44 -13.10
N LYS A 481 1.52 -14.44 -12.73
CA LYS A 481 0.30 -14.02 -13.44
C LYS A 481 -0.04 -12.55 -13.16
N THR A 482 -0.48 -11.86 -14.19
CA THR A 482 -1.19 -10.58 -14.10
C THR A 482 -2.45 -10.74 -13.25
N ALA A 483 -2.67 -9.83 -12.30
CA ALA A 483 -3.91 -9.72 -11.53
C ALA A 483 -4.54 -8.32 -11.59
N GLY A 484 -3.86 -7.33 -12.17
CA GLY A 484 -4.30 -5.94 -12.18
C GLY A 484 -4.06 -5.26 -10.83
N LYS A 485 -4.79 -4.17 -10.54
CA LYS A 485 -4.66 -3.49 -9.24
C LYS A 485 -5.09 -4.44 -8.12
N THR A 486 -4.13 -4.81 -7.30
CA THR A 486 -4.26 -5.80 -6.24
C THR A 486 -4.04 -5.09 -4.91
N THR A 487 -4.86 -5.42 -3.91
CA THR A 487 -4.75 -4.87 -2.55
C THR A 487 -4.02 -5.85 -1.65
N THR A 488 -2.99 -5.40 -0.95
CA THR A 488 -2.40 -6.08 0.20
C THR A 488 -2.90 -5.44 1.47
N ILE A 489 -3.27 -6.27 2.45
CA ILE A 489 -3.68 -5.87 3.78
C ILE A 489 -2.75 -6.55 4.78
N VAL A 490 -2.20 -5.77 5.71
CA VAL A 490 -1.53 -6.29 6.90
C VAL A 490 -2.30 -5.87 8.13
N GLU A 491 -2.52 -6.83 9.02
CA GLU A 491 -3.27 -6.64 10.28
C GLU A 491 -2.41 -7.17 11.42
N GLU A 492 -1.90 -6.26 12.24
CA GLU A 492 -1.21 -6.58 13.48
C GLU A 492 -2.25 -6.81 14.59
N LEU A 493 -2.00 -7.79 15.46
CA LEU A 493 -3.02 -8.37 16.34
C LEU A 493 -2.61 -8.31 17.81
N LYS A 494 -3.59 -7.94 18.65
CA LYS A 494 -3.47 -7.88 20.12
C LYS A 494 -3.30 -9.25 20.77
N ASN A 495 -3.64 -10.32 20.05
CA ASN A 495 -3.53 -11.72 20.45
C ASN A 495 -3.22 -12.56 19.20
N LYS A 496 -3.14 -13.88 19.33
CA LYS A 496 -3.15 -14.79 18.17
C LYS A 496 -4.35 -14.50 17.24
N SER A 497 -4.20 -14.78 15.95
CA SER A 497 -5.32 -14.75 15.00
C SER A 497 -6.41 -15.77 15.37
N ILE A 498 -7.68 -15.47 15.05
CA ILE A 498 -8.75 -16.49 15.14
C ILE A 498 -8.52 -17.70 14.22
N LEU A 499 -7.62 -17.60 13.24
CA LEU A 499 -7.32 -18.64 12.24
C LEU A 499 -6.32 -19.69 12.75
N VAL A 500 -5.68 -19.46 13.90
CA VAL A 500 -4.65 -20.37 14.45
C VAL A 500 -5.12 -21.03 15.75
N SER A 501 -4.92 -22.35 15.84
CA SER A 501 -5.27 -23.15 17.03
C SER A 501 -4.48 -22.72 18.26
N GLU A 502 -3.21 -22.38 18.08
CA GLU A 502 -2.24 -22.02 19.12
C GLU A 502 -1.14 -21.10 18.55
N LEU A 503 -0.31 -20.52 19.43
CA LEU A 503 0.87 -19.74 19.05
C LEU A 503 2.08 -20.67 18.77
N PRO A 504 3.10 -20.21 18.02
CA PRO A 504 4.33 -20.99 17.84
C PRO A 504 5.13 -21.08 19.15
N SER A 505 6.11 -21.98 19.19
CA SER A 505 7.04 -22.11 20.30
C SER A 505 8.10 -20.99 20.28
N GLY A 506 8.16 -20.20 21.35
CA GLY A 506 9.11 -19.10 21.52
C GLY A 506 8.45 -17.92 22.22
N ASP A 507 9.22 -16.87 22.49
CA ASP A 507 8.72 -15.64 23.09
C ASP A 507 8.16 -14.76 21.96
N VAL A 508 6.84 -14.66 21.84
CA VAL A 508 6.16 -13.98 20.72
C VAL A 508 6.22 -12.47 20.89
N TYR A 509 6.78 -11.77 19.89
CA TYR A 509 6.80 -10.30 19.81
C TYR A 509 5.44 -9.76 19.33
N LYS A 510 5.08 -10.09 18.09
CA LYS A 510 3.83 -9.67 17.44
C LYS A 510 3.25 -10.81 16.60
N SER A 511 1.92 -10.92 16.62
CA SER A 511 1.14 -11.77 15.71
C SER A 511 0.48 -10.89 14.65
N PHE A 512 0.44 -11.34 13.40
CA PHE A 512 -0.13 -10.57 12.30
C PHE A 512 -0.71 -11.45 11.19
N ASN A 513 -1.62 -10.92 10.40
CA ASN A 513 -2.09 -11.54 9.14
C ASN A 513 -1.56 -10.74 7.95
N VAL A 514 -1.20 -11.43 6.86
CA VAL A 514 -0.89 -10.82 5.57
C VAL A 514 -1.83 -11.39 4.51
N TRP A 515 -2.61 -10.51 3.88
CA TRP A 515 -3.52 -10.83 2.79
C TRP A 515 -3.03 -10.14 1.52
N VAL A 516 -2.85 -10.88 0.42
CA VAL A 516 -2.42 -10.31 -0.87
C VAL A 516 -3.44 -10.70 -1.95
N GLY A 517 -4.21 -9.71 -2.39
CA GLY A 517 -5.30 -9.87 -3.33
C GLY A 517 -6.51 -10.60 -2.75
N ASN A 518 -7.32 -11.18 -3.64
CA ASN A 518 -8.47 -11.99 -3.24
C ASN A 518 -8.00 -13.32 -2.61
N SER A 519 -8.85 -13.94 -1.79
CA SER A 519 -8.53 -15.22 -1.13
C SER A 519 -8.04 -16.27 -2.14
N GLY A 520 -6.94 -16.94 -1.81
CA GLY A 520 -6.29 -17.92 -2.69
C GLY A 520 -5.50 -17.34 -3.87
N TYR A 521 -5.35 -16.02 -4.01
CA TYR A 521 -4.47 -15.44 -5.02
C TYR A 521 -3.00 -15.75 -4.74
N ALA A 522 -2.49 -15.43 -3.55
CA ALA A 522 -1.08 -15.62 -3.19
C ALA A 522 -0.70 -17.08 -2.92
N THR A 523 -0.58 -17.84 -4.00
CA THR A 523 -0.16 -19.25 -4.02
C THR A 523 0.97 -19.43 -5.02
N SER A 524 1.78 -20.49 -4.87
CA SER A 524 2.89 -20.86 -5.77
C SER A 524 2.50 -21.09 -7.25
N LYS A 525 1.20 -21.06 -7.56
CA LYS A 525 0.62 -21.09 -8.91
C LYS A 525 0.55 -19.70 -9.58
N ASN A 526 0.70 -18.63 -8.80
CA ASN A 526 0.47 -17.24 -9.17
C ASN A 526 1.65 -16.33 -8.76
N ILE A 527 2.41 -16.68 -7.72
CA ILE A 527 3.59 -15.95 -7.23
C ILE A 527 4.77 -16.90 -6.98
N GLU A 528 5.99 -16.38 -6.97
CA GLU A 528 7.22 -17.04 -6.45
C GLU A 528 8.15 -16.02 -5.77
N ASN A 529 9.30 -16.47 -5.28
CA ASN A 529 10.37 -15.64 -4.69
C ASN A 529 9.83 -14.62 -3.66
N SER A 530 8.90 -15.05 -2.81
CA SER A 530 8.10 -14.15 -1.99
C SER A 530 8.82 -13.84 -0.67
N ILE A 531 8.91 -12.56 -0.31
CA ILE A 531 9.66 -12.05 0.84
C ILE A 531 8.77 -11.15 1.71
N ILE A 532 8.93 -11.24 3.02
CA ILE A 532 8.39 -10.29 3.99
C ILE A 532 9.54 -9.53 4.63
N CYS A 533 9.44 -8.21 4.70
CA CYS A 533 10.34 -7.36 5.49
C CYS A 533 9.61 -6.84 6.74
N PHE A 534 10.19 -7.09 7.90
CA PHE A 534 9.62 -6.74 9.21
C PHE A 534 10.67 -6.09 10.13
N LYS A 535 10.20 -5.33 11.12
CA LYS A 535 11.01 -4.64 12.12
C LYS A 535 10.72 -5.18 13.52
N VAL A 536 11.75 -5.24 14.37
CA VAL A 536 11.64 -5.62 15.78
C VAL A 536 12.31 -4.56 16.64
N GLU A 537 11.61 -4.09 17.67
CA GLU A 537 12.13 -3.11 18.63
C GLU A 537 13.34 -3.65 19.40
N LYS A 538 14.41 -2.86 19.44
CA LYS A 538 15.62 -3.18 20.21
C LYS A 538 15.32 -3.26 21.72
N ALA A 539 14.40 -2.44 22.21
CA ALA A 539 13.88 -2.51 23.58
C ALA A 539 13.24 -3.88 23.89
N TRP A 540 12.30 -4.35 23.06
CA TRP A 540 11.66 -5.66 23.25
C TRP A 540 12.68 -6.81 23.25
N MET A 541 13.67 -6.77 22.35
CA MET A 541 14.73 -7.78 22.31
C MET A 541 15.56 -7.81 23.61
N GLN A 542 15.92 -6.63 24.12
CA GLN A 542 16.64 -6.48 25.39
C GLN A 542 15.82 -6.99 26.59
N GLU A 543 14.53 -6.65 26.67
CA GLU A 543 13.64 -7.11 27.75
C GLU A 543 13.47 -8.64 27.76
N ASN A 544 13.30 -9.24 26.58
CA ASN A 544 13.11 -10.68 26.41
C ASN A 544 14.46 -11.45 26.35
N LYS A 545 15.59 -10.75 26.51
CA LYS A 545 16.97 -11.30 26.52
C LYS A 545 17.30 -12.12 25.27
N THR A 546 16.70 -11.76 24.15
CA THR A 546 16.97 -12.35 22.82
C THR A 546 17.88 -11.41 22.04
N ASP A 547 18.65 -11.95 21.10
CA ASP A 547 19.39 -11.15 20.12
C ASP A 547 18.95 -11.49 18.69
N SER A 548 19.45 -10.72 17.72
CA SER A 548 19.05 -10.82 16.31
C SER A 548 19.29 -12.19 15.67
N SER A 549 20.12 -13.08 16.27
CA SER A 549 20.32 -14.47 15.80
C SER A 549 19.26 -15.45 16.30
N PHE A 550 18.47 -15.07 17.31
CA PHE A 550 17.35 -15.84 17.87
C PHE A 550 15.97 -15.34 17.41
N ILE A 551 15.92 -14.25 16.63
CA ILE A 551 14.70 -13.80 15.97
C ILE A 551 14.36 -14.75 14.83
N ALA A 552 13.09 -15.14 14.74
CA ALA A 552 12.54 -15.95 13.66
C ALA A 552 11.13 -15.50 13.28
N LEU A 553 10.80 -15.64 12.00
CA LEU A 553 9.43 -15.46 11.51
C LEU A 553 8.75 -16.83 11.42
N ASN A 554 7.59 -16.99 12.04
CA ASN A 554 6.80 -18.22 11.95
C ASN A 554 5.57 -17.96 11.08
N ARG A 555 5.29 -18.87 10.15
CA ARG A 555 4.13 -18.86 9.25
C ARG A 555 3.17 -19.97 9.63
N PHE A 556 1.87 -19.70 9.66
CA PHE A 556 0.85 -20.73 9.83
C PHE A 556 0.33 -21.21 8.47
N ASN A 557 0.39 -22.53 8.25
CA ASN A 557 -0.04 -23.18 7.01
C ASN A 557 -0.52 -24.62 7.29
N ASP A 558 -1.62 -25.05 6.65
CA ASP A 558 -2.19 -26.40 6.76
C ASP A 558 -2.31 -26.93 8.21
N GLY A 559 -2.70 -26.04 9.14
CA GLY A 559 -2.91 -26.36 10.55
C GLY A 559 -1.64 -26.42 11.41
N LYS A 560 -0.49 -25.96 10.91
CA LYS A 560 0.82 -26.03 11.60
C LYS A 560 1.60 -24.72 11.48
N TRP A 561 2.52 -24.52 12.41
CA TRP A 561 3.56 -23.50 12.33
C TRP A 561 4.79 -24.02 11.59
N GLU A 562 5.27 -23.22 10.63
CA GLU A 562 6.50 -23.38 9.87
C GLU A 562 7.44 -22.22 10.27
N GLN A 563 8.63 -22.52 10.80
CA GLN A 563 9.61 -21.50 11.15
C GLN A 563 10.47 -21.19 9.92
N LEU A 564 10.47 -19.93 9.50
CA LEU A 564 11.19 -19.40 8.35
C LEU A 564 12.53 -18.80 8.81
N PRO A 565 13.64 -19.04 8.10
CA PRO A 565 14.91 -18.37 8.36
C PRO A 565 14.80 -16.87 8.04
N VAL A 566 15.56 -16.06 8.77
CA VAL A 566 15.57 -14.59 8.62
C VAL A 566 16.98 -14.09 8.33
N SER A 567 17.09 -12.98 7.61
CA SER A 567 18.34 -12.24 7.39
C SER A 567 18.19 -10.82 7.91
N ILE A 568 19.23 -10.26 8.54
CA ILE A 568 19.23 -8.84 8.94
C ILE A 568 19.41 -7.99 7.66
N LEU A 569 18.50 -7.05 7.45
CA LEU A 569 18.51 -6.12 6.31
C LEU A 569 19.26 -4.81 6.66
N LYS A 570 18.92 -4.22 7.80
CA LYS A 570 19.53 -2.99 8.34
C LYS A 570 19.19 -2.84 9.83
N GLU A 571 19.78 -1.86 10.48
CA GLU A 571 19.36 -1.37 11.79
C GLU A 571 19.30 0.16 11.81
N ASP A 572 18.54 0.72 12.75
CA ASP A 572 18.66 2.10 13.22
C ASP A 572 18.63 2.11 14.76
N ASP A 573 18.41 3.28 15.39
CA ASP A 573 18.48 3.42 16.85
C ASP A 573 17.34 2.70 17.60
N GLU A 574 16.19 2.49 16.94
CA GLU A 574 14.97 1.94 17.54
C GLU A 574 14.71 0.49 17.13
N PHE A 575 14.98 0.13 15.86
CA PHE A 575 14.64 -1.17 15.30
C PHE A 575 15.82 -1.92 14.66
N THR A 576 15.75 -3.25 14.69
CA THR A 576 16.45 -4.14 13.76
C THR A 576 15.46 -4.62 12.69
N TYR A 577 15.86 -4.56 11.43
CA TYR A 577 15.03 -4.93 10.27
C TYR A 577 15.47 -6.27 9.72
N PHE A 578 14.50 -7.13 9.41
CA PHE A 578 14.70 -8.49 8.95
C PHE A 578 13.93 -8.77 7.66
N THR A 579 14.51 -9.55 6.77
CA THR A 579 13.81 -10.17 5.63
C THR A 579 13.69 -11.68 5.82
N ALA A 580 12.60 -12.27 5.33
CA ALA A 580 12.38 -13.70 5.34
C ALA A 580 11.69 -14.14 4.04
N GLU A 581 12.21 -15.19 3.39
CA GLU A 581 11.54 -15.87 2.27
C GLU A 581 10.33 -16.68 2.78
N THR A 582 9.27 -16.72 1.99
CA THR A 582 8.03 -17.45 2.29
C THR A 582 7.42 -18.09 1.05
N THR A 583 6.65 -19.16 1.24
CA THR A 583 5.91 -19.87 0.17
C THR A 583 4.52 -19.32 -0.11
N GLY A 584 4.06 -18.32 0.67
CA GLY A 584 2.79 -17.63 0.50
C GLY A 584 2.40 -16.82 1.74
N PHE A 585 1.24 -16.14 1.70
CA PHE A 585 0.79 -15.24 2.76
C PHE A 585 -0.43 -15.79 3.51
N SER A 586 -0.42 -15.66 4.84
CA SER A 586 -1.40 -16.21 5.79
C SER A 586 -1.24 -15.51 7.16
N SER A 587 -1.57 -16.18 8.27
CA SER A 587 -1.21 -15.73 9.62
C SER A 587 0.26 -16.02 9.94
N PHE A 588 0.90 -15.08 10.64
CA PHE A 588 2.31 -15.10 11.02
C PHE A 588 2.50 -14.69 12.49
N ALA A 589 3.65 -15.03 13.06
CA ALA A 589 4.11 -14.50 14.34
C ALA A 589 5.64 -14.41 14.39
N ILE A 590 6.16 -13.25 14.82
CA ILE A 590 7.59 -13.06 15.09
C ILE A 590 7.88 -13.59 16.50
N THR A 591 8.93 -14.40 16.64
CA THR A 591 9.40 -14.93 17.93
C THR A 591 10.87 -14.61 18.15
N GLY A 592 11.23 -14.32 19.40
CA GLY A 592 12.59 -14.41 19.91
C GLY A 592 12.77 -15.64 20.80
N LYS A 593 13.96 -15.79 21.36
CA LYS A 593 14.27 -16.81 22.37
C LYS A 593 15.33 -16.32 23.33
N GLY A 594 15.02 -16.30 24.63
CA GLY A 594 15.96 -15.84 25.66
C GLY A 594 17.28 -16.63 25.73
N ASN A 595 18.40 -15.90 25.83
CA ASN A 595 19.77 -16.41 25.93
C ASN A 595 20.08 -17.10 27.28
N ASN A 596 19.49 -18.27 27.53
CA ASN A 596 19.81 -19.12 28.69
C ASN A 596 21.05 -20.01 28.44
N ALA A 597 22.21 -19.37 28.31
CA ALA A 597 23.49 -20.03 28.05
C ALA A 597 24.22 -20.49 29.33
N SER A 598 23.65 -21.45 30.09
CA SER A 598 24.42 -22.39 30.93
C SER A 598 23.53 -23.42 31.66
N GLU A 599 23.52 -24.66 31.18
CA GLU A 599 23.88 -25.79 32.06
C GLU A 599 24.45 -26.95 31.23
N ASN A 600 25.76 -27.17 31.33
CA ASN A 600 26.46 -28.31 30.76
C ASN A 600 26.68 -29.36 31.85
N VAL A 601 26.10 -30.55 31.69
CA VAL A 601 26.60 -31.76 32.36
C VAL A 601 26.76 -32.86 31.33
N THR A 602 28.01 -33.14 30.97
CA THR A 602 28.40 -34.33 30.21
C THR A 602 28.53 -35.52 31.16
N GLU A 603 27.88 -36.64 30.86
CA GLU A 603 28.52 -37.94 31.05
C GLU A 603 28.04 -39.00 30.04
N SER A 604 28.81 -40.06 29.88
CA SER A 604 28.71 -40.97 28.74
C SER A 604 28.01 -42.30 29.07
N GLY A 605 27.33 -42.85 28.06
CA GLY A 605 27.33 -44.29 27.82
C GLY A 605 26.24 -45.13 28.49
N SER A 606 25.40 -45.75 27.66
CA SER A 606 25.50 -47.21 27.44
C SER A 606 24.55 -47.67 26.32
N GLU A 607 25.12 -48.38 25.34
CA GLU A 607 24.41 -49.42 24.59
C GLU A 607 24.54 -50.74 25.39
N PRO A 608 23.69 -51.77 25.19
CA PRO A 608 23.89 -52.62 24.01
C PRO A 608 22.62 -53.22 23.35
N GLU A 609 22.88 -53.81 22.18
CA GLU A 609 22.01 -54.58 21.28
C GLU A 609 21.09 -55.66 21.92
N THR A 610 20.03 -56.05 21.18
CA THR A 610 19.84 -57.36 20.49
C THR A 610 18.36 -57.57 20.15
N ARG A 611 17.89 -58.36 19.16
CA ARG A 611 18.44 -59.23 18.09
C ARG A 611 17.36 -59.28 16.96
N SER A 612 17.65 -59.58 15.69
CA SER A 612 17.85 -60.96 15.21
C SER A 612 18.45 -61.11 13.79
N VAL A 613 19.31 -62.13 13.66
CA VAL A 613 19.86 -62.81 12.46
C VAL A 613 18.79 -63.02 11.35
N ASN A 614 18.95 -62.81 10.03
CA ASN A 614 20.04 -62.96 9.01
C ASN A 614 20.03 -64.34 8.27
N LEU A 615 20.75 -64.46 7.13
CA LEU A 615 20.85 -65.55 6.11
C LEU A 615 19.93 -65.31 4.87
N GLN A 616 20.46 -65.06 3.65
CA GLN A 616 21.03 -65.99 2.63
C GLN A 616 19.93 -66.74 1.82
N ASP A 617 20.03 -66.97 0.50
CA ASP A 617 21.13 -66.78 -0.48
C ASP A 617 20.63 -66.23 -1.84
N ALA A 618 21.53 -66.05 -2.81
CA ALA A 618 21.24 -65.55 -4.17
C ALA A 618 21.07 -66.68 -5.22
N GLU A 619 20.31 -66.43 -6.28
CA GLU A 619 20.55 -67.08 -7.59
C GLU A 619 20.10 -66.21 -8.78
N SER A 620 20.28 -66.69 -10.01
CA SER A 620 20.34 -65.90 -11.26
C SER A 620 19.51 -66.53 -12.39
N THR A 621 19.44 -65.85 -13.55
CA THR A 621 18.68 -66.19 -14.77
C THR A 621 17.15 -66.11 -14.63
N GLY A 622 16.34 -65.75 -15.63
CA GLY A 622 16.64 -65.21 -16.96
C GLY A 622 16.15 -66.08 -18.11
N LEU A 623 15.19 -65.58 -18.91
CA LEU A 623 14.99 -65.79 -20.37
C LEU A 623 13.55 -65.41 -20.81
N THR A 624 13.46 -64.80 -22.01
CA THR A 624 12.36 -64.81 -23.02
C THR A 624 10.88 -64.66 -22.62
N ALA A 625 10.17 -63.80 -23.36
CA ALA A 625 8.71 -63.74 -23.42
C ALA A 625 8.21 -63.90 -24.88
N GLU A 626 7.07 -64.56 -25.09
CA GLU A 626 6.45 -64.63 -26.43
C GLU A 626 4.90 -64.69 -26.37
N GLN A 627 4.26 -63.68 -26.97
CA GLN A 627 2.93 -63.59 -27.59
C GLN A 627 1.60 -64.03 -26.88
N MET A 628 0.76 -63.01 -26.64
CA MET A 628 -0.70 -62.93 -26.94
C MET A 628 -1.69 -63.92 -26.26
N SER A 629 -2.66 -63.45 -25.46
CA SER A 629 -3.95 -62.97 -26.00
C SER A 629 -4.92 -62.31 -24.97
N GLU A 630 -5.75 -61.39 -25.49
CA GLU A 630 -7.09 -60.89 -25.09
C GLU A 630 -7.61 -60.69 -23.63
N GLN A 631 -8.16 -59.48 -23.42
CA GLN A 631 -9.33 -59.07 -22.60
C GLN A 631 -9.34 -59.30 -21.07
N GLY A 632 -9.41 -58.22 -20.26
CA GLY A 632 -9.43 -58.35 -18.78
C GLY A 632 -9.71 -57.16 -17.84
N ASN A 633 -10.18 -55.99 -18.30
CA ASN A 633 -10.78 -54.89 -17.49
C ASN A 633 -10.00 -54.21 -16.31
N SER A 634 -10.04 -52.87 -16.32
CA SER A 634 -10.00 -51.94 -15.15
C SER A 634 -8.68 -51.45 -14.52
N THR A 635 -8.75 -50.17 -14.10
CA THR A 635 -7.92 -49.40 -13.14
C THR A 635 -6.41 -49.20 -13.35
N GLY A 636 -6.02 -47.93 -13.53
CA GLY A 636 -5.04 -47.30 -12.63
C GLY A 636 -3.57 -47.17 -13.04
N THR A 637 -3.21 -46.19 -13.88
CA THR A 637 -2.04 -45.31 -13.66
C THR A 637 -1.97 -44.15 -14.67
N LYS A 638 -1.71 -42.92 -14.21
CA LYS A 638 -1.32 -41.76 -15.04
C LYS A 638 -0.17 -40.93 -14.42
N GLY A 639 0.72 -41.58 -13.66
CA GLY A 639 1.90 -40.95 -13.04
C GLY A 639 3.22 -41.14 -13.80
N SER A 640 3.40 -42.27 -14.47
CA SER A 640 4.70 -42.70 -15.02
C SER A 640 5.12 -41.98 -16.31
N GLU A 641 4.18 -41.70 -17.23
CA GLU A 641 4.50 -41.02 -18.50
C GLU A 641 5.03 -39.60 -18.31
N MET A 642 4.57 -38.90 -17.26
CA MET A 642 4.97 -37.52 -16.99
C MET A 642 6.41 -37.44 -16.46
N ILE A 643 6.78 -38.33 -15.53
CA ILE A 643 8.14 -38.44 -14.98
C ILE A 643 9.13 -38.87 -16.07
N SER A 644 8.73 -39.76 -16.99
CA SER A 644 9.55 -40.17 -18.14
C SER A 644 9.88 -38.97 -19.06
N LYS A 645 8.87 -38.16 -19.42
CA LYS A 645 9.07 -36.94 -20.22
C LYS A 645 9.96 -35.90 -19.53
N ILE A 646 9.75 -35.65 -18.25
CA ILE A 646 10.58 -34.71 -17.46
C ILE A 646 12.04 -35.19 -17.43
N THR A 647 12.27 -36.49 -17.21
CA THR A 647 13.61 -37.07 -17.16
C THR A 647 14.31 -37.06 -18.54
N SER A 648 13.55 -37.16 -19.64
CA SER A 648 14.09 -36.98 -20.99
C SER A 648 14.54 -35.53 -21.23
N LEU A 649 13.70 -34.56 -20.89
CA LEU A 649 14.00 -33.13 -21.09
C LEU A 649 15.21 -32.66 -20.25
N LEU A 650 15.34 -33.11 -18.99
CA LEU A 650 16.53 -32.81 -18.19
C LEU A 650 17.82 -33.35 -18.85
N ARG A 651 17.78 -34.54 -19.49
CA ARG A 651 18.95 -35.12 -20.15
C ARG A 651 19.38 -34.38 -21.43
N GLU A 652 18.45 -33.71 -22.11
CA GLU A 652 18.77 -32.86 -23.25
C GLU A 652 19.30 -31.48 -22.80
N TRP A 653 18.69 -30.92 -21.75
CA TRP A 653 19.15 -29.65 -21.16
C TRP A 653 20.57 -29.74 -20.57
N ILE A 654 20.87 -30.81 -19.82
CA ILE A 654 22.22 -31.05 -19.27
C ILE A 654 23.27 -31.22 -20.39
N LYS A 655 22.91 -31.85 -21.52
CA LYS A 655 23.82 -31.94 -22.69
C LYS A 655 24.08 -30.58 -23.32
N SER A 656 23.05 -29.72 -23.43
CA SER A 656 23.18 -28.35 -23.95
C SER A 656 24.13 -27.49 -23.10
N LEU A 657 24.02 -27.58 -21.77
CA LEU A 657 24.94 -26.92 -20.83
C LEU A 657 26.38 -27.43 -20.95
N GLN A 658 26.57 -28.75 -21.14
CA GLN A 658 27.91 -29.32 -21.33
C GLN A 658 28.57 -28.96 -22.66
N SER A 659 27.81 -28.54 -23.69
CA SER A 659 28.37 -27.97 -24.93
C SER A 659 28.79 -26.49 -24.83
N LEU A 660 28.36 -25.75 -23.81
CA LEU A 660 28.64 -24.32 -23.65
C LEU A 660 29.90 -24.01 -22.81
N THR A 661 30.57 -25.04 -22.28
CA THR A 661 31.81 -24.89 -21.48
C THR A 661 33.06 -25.42 -22.20
N LYS A 662 32.98 -25.64 -23.52
CA LYS A 662 34.10 -25.97 -24.42
C LYS A 662 33.93 -25.31 -25.80
N GLY A 663 34.13 -24.00 -25.84
CA GLY A 663 34.27 -23.17 -27.04
C GLY A 663 35.34 -22.12 -26.81
#